data_AF-A0AAQ3NFD7-F1
#
_entry.id   AF-A0AAQ3NFD7-F1
#
_cell.length_a   1.000
_cell.length_b   1.000
_cell.length_c   1.000
_cell.angle_alpha   90.00
_cell.angle_beta   90.00
_cell.angle_gamma   90.00
#
_symmetry.space_group_name_H-M   'P 1'
#
loop_
_entity.id
_entity.type
_entity.pdbx_description
1 polymer ?
#
loop_
_entity_poly.entity_id
_entity_poly.type
_entity_poly.pdbx_seq_one_letter_code
_entity_poly.pdbx_strand_id
1 'polypeptide(L)'
;MAAGRRQTAKTMAKESENLALIPCEIVKRDEGKSPLCVTDAPEIHSNGFHVKFDISEGQIGFVLPTVIPPCDVGIFRRMASNDSKLYDDGPWKTCILLPFRSHQLEGMPLNSILTMFSDLHPSLLLFLHRLKCIKLRNMLNDTLIVMKKEILGDGIIQVSHGNEKMVWFVVSQKLQTNSIRFDVKTTEISMAFTLHESDNSYIPCSSDQQPVFAFLPLRTYGLKFILQGDFVLPSSREEVDGDSPWNQWLLSEYPSLFVRAQREFCELSCFRSEPEKGLSAFMSFVPLVGEVHGFFSSLPRLIISKLRMMNCLLVDGENREWATPCKVLRGWTEQVRDLIPDNMLLEHLGLRYLKKNTVLSDALARALGIEDFGPNILVRLLSSLCHRKTTLISMGMSWLATCLSTLYLTMFNSSASVSINSEMEDIRKNLQKIPFIPLSDGTYSSVDEGTIWLQSNNLNSGFDEEHKIEAFPNICAKLRTVSPSLFSTSSGTLSLNMIFMDNITQLLQGIGVQQLSVHDIVKLHILPALSDETMANRNRMLMVEYVCFVMLHLNSSCSDCFTESDHIISEFRCKSLLLTNCGFKCPADTPIHFCTGFGNPVTPKLLADCVNMTWHEVDLIYLSHPVNESASSAAVKWRNFFEKIGITDFVQIVQVDKSVVDIGDATFKRVMWDRGLISAELLVKDWESPEIVQLLSLLSKGGNLENCKYLLEVLDMLWDACYSNKTTGHFYPKSTGDGHPFKSTFICSLCDVEWVVSTMDTDVHYPRDLFYDCETVRMILGDFAPYAVPKVPNHNRQTDKTLENGIIIPKQ
;
A
#
# COMPACT_ATOMS: atom_id res chain seq x y z
N MET A 1 35.34 -77.09 68.38
CA MET A 1 33.86 -77.00 68.32
C MET A 1 33.25 -75.97 69.28
N ALA A 2 33.85 -74.78 69.48
CA ALA A 2 33.21 -73.69 70.25
C ALA A 2 33.33 -72.29 69.58
N ALA A 3 34.05 -72.16 68.46
CA ALA A 3 34.18 -70.89 67.74
C ALA A 3 33.16 -70.69 66.60
N GLY A 4 32.59 -71.78 66.05
CA GLY A 4 31.65 -71.73 64.92
C GLY A 4 30.18 -71.43 65.27
N ARG A 5 29.80 -71.42 66.57
CA ARG A 5 28.42 -71.15 67.02
C ARG A 5 28.17 -69.71 67.47
N ARG A 6 29.21 -68.88 67.62
CA ARG A 6 29.08 -67.44 67.97
C ARG A 6 29.02 -66.51 66.74
N GLN A 7 29.46 -66.97 65.57
CA GLN A 7 29.37 -66.18 64.33
C GLN A 7 27.95 -66.21 63.75
N THR A 8 27.29 -67.38 63.76
CA THR A 8 25.93 -67.57 63.23
C THR A 8 24.84 -66.88 64.05
N ALA A 9 25.00 -66.78 65.39
CA ALA A 9 24.05 -66.05 66.23
C ALA A 9 24.16 -64.52 66.10
N LYS A 10 25.34 -63.99 65.73
CA LYS A 10 25.53 -62.53 65.50
C LYS A 10 25.09 -62.08 64.11
N THR A 11 25.10 -62.97 63.11
CA THR A 11 24.54 -62.65 61.78
C THR A 11 23.01 -62.71 61.79
N MET A 12 22.40 -63.67 62.50
CA MET A 12 20.95 -63.76 62.61
C MET A 12 20.30 -62.59 63.39
N ALA A 13 21.02 -61.96 64.34
CA ALA A 13 20.51 -60.78 65.06
C ALA A 13 20.72 -59.45 64.31
N LYS A 14 21.60 -59.41 63.30
CA LYS A 14 21.93 -58.17 62.56
C LYS A 14 21.23 -58.08 61.19
N GLU A 15 20.74 -59.19 60.66
CA GLU A 15 19.93 -59.21 59.42
C GLU A 15 18.41 -59.14 59.69
N SER A 16 17.97 -59.35 60.94
CA SER A 16 16.59 -59.10 61.38
C SER A 16 16.25 -57.62 61.56
N GLU A 17 17.24 -56.72 61.61
CA GLU A 17 17.06 -55.28 61.87
C GLU A 17 16.94 -54.42 60.60
N ASN A 18 17.00 -55.01 59.39
CA ASN A 18 16.97 -54.28 58.11
C ASN A 18 15.79 -54.66 57.20
N LEU A 19 14.68 -55.13 57.75
CA LEU A 19 13.41 -55.15 57.02
C LEU A 19 12.85 -53.72 57.05
N ALA A 20 12.90 -53.05 55.90
CA ALA A 20 12.36 -51.70 55.75
C ALA A 20 10.89 -51.67 56.20
N LEU A 21 10.63 -50.98 57.30
CA LEU A 21 9.29 -50.66 57.78
C LEU A 21 8.62 -49.74 56.75
N ILE A 22 7.46 -50.15 56.22
CA ILE A 22 6.62 -49.27 55.40
C ILE A 22 5.56 -48.64 56.32
N PRO A 23 5.59 -47.32 56.58
CA PRO A 23 4.56 -46.66 57.38
C PRO A 23 3.19 -46.68 56.68
N CYS A 24 2.12 -47.08 57.37
CA CYS A 24 0.73 -47.05 56.89
C CYS A 24 0.22 -45.63 56.62
N GLU A 25 0.86 -44.56 57.10
CA GLU A 25 0.47 -43.20 56.71
C GLU A 25 0.68 -42.94 55.21
N ILE A 26 1.57 -43.70 54.56
CA ILE A 26 1.75 -43.70 53.10
C ILE A 26 0.60 -44.46 52.39
N VAL A 27 -0.13 -45.32 53.10
CA VAL A 27 -1.17 -46.20 52.54
C VAL A 27 -2.57 -45.59 52.60
N LYS A 28 -2.82 -44.60 53.48
CA LYS A 28 -4.14 -43.93 53.59
C LYS A 28 -4.27 -42.60 52.86
N ARG A 29 -3.17 -41.99 52.37
CA ARG A 29 -3.21 -40.67 51.71
C ARG A 29 -3.14 -40.71 50.17
N ASP A 30 -2.66 -41.80 49.59
CA ASP A 30 -2.50 -41.93 48.14
C ASP A 30 -3.35 -43.10 47.63
N GLU A 31 -4.62 -42.85 47.31
CA GLU A 31 -5.57 -43.85 46.77
C GLU A 31 -5.19 -44.42 45.38
N GLY A 32 -4.00 -44.14 44.84
CA GLY A 32 -3.64 -44.50 43.45
C GLY A 32 -2.22 -44.99 43.19
N LYS A 33 -1.36 -45.24 44.19
CA LYS A 33 0.07 -45.51 43.94
C LYS A 33 0.62 -46.84 44.47
N SER A 34 -0.22 -47.74 44.99
CA SER A 34 0.26 -48.96 45.64
C SER A 34 -0.34 -50.23 45.03
N PRO A 35 0.41 -51.35 44.88
CA PRO A 35 -0.16 -52.67 44.59
C PRO A 35 -1.25 -53.08 45.60
N LEU A 36 -1.27 -52.43 46.77
CA LEU A 36 -2.29 -52.59 47.80
C LEU A 36 -3.68 -52.08 47.39
N CYS A 37 -3.81 -51.37 46.27
CA CYS A 37 -5.11 -50.99 45.70
C CYS A 37 -5.89 -52.21 45.14
N VAL A 38 -5.19 -53.27 44.74
CA VAL A 38 -5.76 -54.46 44.07
C VAL A 38 -5.73 -55.71 44.95
N THR A 39 -4.80 -55.75 45.91
CA THR A 39 -4.60 -56.89 46.82
C THR A 39 -4.34 -56.43 48.24
N ASP A 40 -4.85 -57.16 49.24
CA ASP A 40 -4.52 -56.92 50.65
C ASP A 40 -3.24 -57.66 51.08
N ALA A 41 -2.72 -58.52 50.21
CA ALA A 41 -1.67 -59.48 50.54
C ALA A 41 -0.75 -59.80 49.33
N PRO A 42 0.02 -58.82 48.79
CA PRO A 42 0.95 -59.09 47.71
C PRO A 42 2.09 -60.03 48.15
N GLU A 43 2.45 -60.95 47.27
CA GLU A 43 3.56 -61.91 47.45
C GLU A 43 4.66 -61.64 46.41
N ILE A 44 5.92 -61.67 46.84
CA ILE A 44 7.09 -61.47 46.00
C ILE A 44 7.98 -62.70 46.10
N HIS A 45 8.24 -63.34 44.96
CA HIS A 45 9.13 -64.48 44.81
C HIS A 45 10.29 -64.12 43.89
N SER A 46 11.52 -64.03 44.40
CA SER A 46 12.69 -63.66 43.60
C SER A 46 13.95 -64.33 44.10
N ASN A 47 14.65 -65.07 43.22
CA ASN A 47 15.96 -65.68 43.52
C ASN A 47 16.06 -66.39 44.90
N GLY A 48 15.04 -67.15 45.30
CA GLY A 48 14.99 -67.88 46.57
C GLY A 48 14.41 -67.11 47.76
N PHE A 49 14.10 -65.83 47.60
CA PHE A 49 13.36 -65.03 48.58
C PHE A 49 11.86 -65.10 48.27
N HIS A 50 11.05 -65.39 49.30
CA HIS A 50 9.60 -65.52 49.20
C HIS A 50 8.95 -64.78 50.37
N VAL A 51 8.33 -63.63 50.07
CA VAL A 51 7.84 -62.68 51.07
C VAL A 51 6.41 -62.27 50.74
N LYS A 52 5.55 -62.24 51.75
CA LYS A 52 4.17 -61.74 51.70
C LYS A 52 4.07 -60.48 52.55
N PHE A 53 3.31 -59.48 52.08
CA PHE A 53 3.00 -58.27 52.86
C PHE A 53 1.51 -58.27 53.17
N ASP A 54 1.10 -58.73 54.34
CA ASP A 54 -0.32 -58.79 54.70
C ASP A 54 -0.74 -57.57 55.53
N ILE A 55 -1.69 -56.79 55.01
CA ILE A 55 -2.22 -55.60 55.70
C ILE A 55 -2.99 -56.00 56.97
N SER A 56 -3.57 -57.19 57.02
CA SER A 56 -4.37 -57.68 58.14
C SER A 56 -3.54 -58.20 59.31
N GLU A 57 -2.26 -58.54 59.08
CA GLU A 57 -1.34 -59.07 60.11
C GLU A 57 -0.49 -57.96 60.79
N GLY A 58 -0.58 -56.72 60.33
CA GLY A 58 0.18 -55.59 60.84
C GLY A 58 -0.33 -55.03 62.18
N GLN A 59 0.59 -54.67 63.09
CA GLN A 59 0.25 -53.79 64.21
C GLN A 59 0.03 -52.36 63.69
N ILE A 60 -0.89 -51.63 64.34
CA ILE A 60 -1.35 -50.27 63.98
C ILE A 60 -0.22 -49.46 63.34
N GLY A 61 -0.31 -49.25 62.03
CA GLY A 61 0.56 -48.31 61.34
C GLY A 61 1.70 -48.89 60.50
N PHE A 62 1.96 -50.19 60.45
CA PHE A 62 3.05 -50.76 59.63
C PHE A 62 2.69 -52.13 59.03
N VAL A 63 3.06 -52.35 57.76
CA VAL A 63 2.97 -53.67 57.09
C VAL A 63 4.32 -54.35 57.16
N LEU A 64 4.40 -55.50 57.84
CA LEU A 64 5.63 -56.27 57.99
C LEU A 64 5.72 -57.37 56.91
N PRO A 65 6.91 -57.64 56.36
CA PRO A 65 7.15 -58.76 55.47
C PRO A 65 7.14 -60.10 56.22
N THR A 66 6.28 -61.02 55.81
CA THR A 66 6.19 -62.38 56.33
C THR A 66 6.85 -63.35 55.35
N VAL A 67 7.79 -64.18 55.79
CA VAL A 67 8.43 -65.20 54.93
C VAL A 67 7.43 -66.33 54.67
N ILE A 68 7.22 -66.66 53.40
CA ILE A 68 6.27 -67.70 52.96
C ILE A 68 7.00 -68.87 52.30
N PRO A 69 6.36 -70.06 52.21
CA PRO A 69 6.92 -71.19 51.47
C PRO A 69 7.21 -70.87 49.99
N PRO A 70 8.15 -71.58 49.36
CA PRO A 70 8.44 -71.41 47.94
C PRO A 70 7.22 -71.71 47.09
N CYS A 71 6.86 -70.75 46.24
CA CYS A 71 5.79 -70.89 45.26
C CYS A 71 6.37 -71.43 43.94
N ASP A 72 5.69 -72.40 43.30
CA ASP A 72 6.13 -72.92 42.00
C ASP A 72 5.83 -71.90 40.89
N VAL A 73 6.75 -70.93 40.75
CA VAL A 73 6.76 -69.93 39.68
C VAL A 73 6.76 -70.58 38.29
N GLY A 74 7.18 -71.85 38.18
CA GLY A 74 7.14 -72.63 36.95
C GLY A 74 5.71 -72.89 36.46
N ILE A 75 4.72 -73.01 37.36
CA ILE A 75 3.31 -73.15 36.99
C ILE A 75 2.81 -71.89 36.28
N PHE A 76 3.04 -70.72 36.89
CA PHE A 76 2.63 -69.43 36.32
C PHE A 76 3.35 -69.13 35.00
N ARG A 77 4.61 -69.55 34.86
CA ARG A 77 5.32 -69.46 33.58
C ARG A 77 4.66 -70.30 32.50
N ARG A 78 4.32 -71.56 32.78
CA ARG A 78 3.62 -72.44 31.83
C ARG A 78 2.25 -71.87 31.45
N MET A 79 1.55 -71.26 32.41
CA MET A 79 0.29 -70.57 32.16
C MET A 79 0.46 -69.30 31.34
N ALA A 80 1.60 -68.59 31.39
CA ALA A 80 1.80 -67.34 30.64
C ALA A 80 2.27 -67.54 29.17
N SER A 81 2.82 -68.71 28.81
CA SER A 81 3.36 -69.00 27.48
C SER A 81 2.37 -69.78 26.60
N ASN A 82 2.17 -69.36 25.35
CA ASN A 82 1.25 -70.01 24.40
C ASN A 82 1.94 -70.86 23.31
N ASP A 83 3.27 -70.91 23.24
CA ASP A 83 3.97 -71.58 22.15
C ASP A 83 4.76 -72.81 22.58
N SER A 84 4.59 -73.88 21.79
CA SER A 84 5.39 -75.10 21.70
C SER A 84 6.80 -74.86 21.11
N LYS A 85 7.23 -73.61 20.96
CA LYS A 85 8.61 -73.25 20.59
C LYS A 85 9.36 -72.79 21.83
N LEU A 86 10.18 -73.70 22.35
CA LEU A 86 11.23 -73.48 23.35
C LEU A 86 12.24 -72.43 22.82
N TYR A 87 11.89 -71.15 22.88
CA TYR A 87 12.93 -70.13 23.06
C TYR A 87 13.34 -70.19 24.52
N ASP A 88 14.63 -70.41 24.75
CA ASP A 88 15.30 -70.49 26.05
C ASP A 88 15.24 -69.14 26.78
N ASP A 89 14.03 -68.76 27.23
CA ASP A 89 13.83 -67.68 28.19
C ASP A 89 14.18 -68.26 29.56
N GLY A 90 15.37 -67.90 30.06
CA GLY A 90 15.89 -68.37 31.35
C GLY A 90 14.91 -68.17 32.52
N PRO A 91 15.20 -68.73 33.70
CA PRO A 91 14.26 -68.69 34.81
C PRO A 91 13.86 -67.25 35.18
N TRP A 92 12.54 -66.99 35.28
CA TRP A 92 11.99 -65.73 35.77
C TRP A 92 12.69 -65.35 37.07
N LYS A 93 13.39 -64.22 37.06
CA LYS A 93 14.20 -63.77 38.21
C LYS A 93 13.33 -63.26 39.36
N THR A 94 12.15 -62.74 39.04
CA THR A 94 11.21 -62.13 39.98
C THR A 94 9.79 -62.40 39.49
N CYS A 95 8.92 -62.83 40.41
CA CYS A 95 7.49 -63.02 40.21
C CYS A 95 6.78 -62.30 41.35
N ILE A 96 5.79 -61.47 41.03
CA ILE A 96 4.95 -60.78 42.01
C ILE A 96 3.54 -61.32 41.82
N LEU A 97 3.00 -61.96 42.84
CA LEU A 97 1.64 -62.47 42.87
C LEU A 97 0.76 -61.47 43.63
N LEU A 98 -0.34 -61.06 43.01
CA LEU A 98 -1.28 -60.09 43.58
C LEU A 98 -2.67 -60.75 43.69
N PRO A 99 -2.97 -61.46 44.80
CA PRO A 99 -4.28 -62.07 45.00
C PRO A 99 -5.38 -61.01 45.13
N PHE A 100 -6.44 -61.09 44.33
CA PHE A 100 -7.56 -60.15 44.42
C PHE A 100 -8.26 -60.23 45.79
N ARG A 101 -8.80 -59.09 46.26
CA ARG A 101 -9.54 -59.04 47.53
C ARG A 101 -10.82 -59.87 47.47
N SER A 102 -11.09 -60.64 48.52
CA SER A 102 -12.23 -61.57 48.59
C SER A 102 -13.60 -60.89 48.51
N HIS A 103 -13.74 -59.64 48.96
CA HIS A 103 -14.99 -58.85 48.88
C HIS A 103 -15.18 -58.10 47.54
N GLN A 104 -14.17 -58.05 46.67
CA GLN A 104 -14.26 -57.38 45.36
C GLN A 104 -14.84 -58.27 44.25
N LEU A 105 -14.89 -59.58 44.47
CA LEU A 105 -15.52 -60.54 43.55
C LEU A 105 -17.05 -60.36 43.43
N GLU A 106 -17.71 -59.74 44.42
CA GLU A 106 -19.17 -59.54 44.44
C GLU A 106 -19.64 -58.18 43.91
N GLY A 107 -18.75 -57.24 43.58
CA GLY A 107 -19.18 -55.86 43.25
C GLY A 107 -18.28 -54.99 42.38
N MET A 108 -17.00 -55.33 42.16
CA MET A 108 -16.23 -54.70 41.07
C MET A 108 -16.43 -55.52 39.79
N PRO A 109 -16.81 -54.91 38.66
CA PRO A 109 -16.75 -55.62 37.39
C PRO A 109 -15.30 -56.03 37.17
N LEU A 110 -14.99 -57.33 37.06
CA LEU A 110 -13.70 -57.80 36.50
C LEU A 110 -13.35 -57.06 35.19
N ASN A 111 -14.38 -56.60 34.48
CA ASN A 111 -14.33 -55.70 33.33
C ASN A 111 -13.56 -54.39 33.60
N SER A 112 -13.58 -53.84 34.82
CA SER A 112 -12.83 -52.63 35.21
C SER A 112 -11.32 -52.87 35.24
N ILE A 113 -10.86 -54.05 35.64
CA ILE A 113 -9.44 -54.41 35.61
C ILE A 113 -9.01 -54.74 34.17
N LEU A 114 -9.86 -55.46 33.42
CA LEU A 114 -9.64 -55.73 31.99
C LEU A 114 -9.54 -54.44 31.17
N THR A 115 -10.33 -53.41 31.49
CA THR A 115 -10.25 -52.10 30.84
C THR A 115 -8.95 -51.39 31.19
N MET A 116 -8.51 -51.39 32.47
CA MET A 116 -7.20 -50.83 32.86
C MET A 116 -6.01 -51.47 32.11
N PHE A 117 -6.04 -52.78 31.84
CA PHE A 117 -4.98 -53.44 31.05
C PHE A 117 -5.10 -53.18 29.55
N SER A 118 -6.32 -52.94 29.06
CA SER A 118 -6.55 -52.50 27.66
C SER A 118 -6.06 -51.06 27.43
N ASP A 119 -6.02 -50.23 28.47
CA ASP A 119 -5.52 -48.86 28.41
C ASP A 119 -3.97 -48.76 28.33
N LEU A 120 -3.26 -49.89 28.42
CA LEU A 120 -1.80 -49.92 28.28
C LEU A 120 -1.38 -49.63 26.83
N HIS A 121 -1.08 -48.35 26.56
CA HIS A 121 -0.68 -47.92 25.23
C HIS A 121 0.77 -48.36 24.88
N PRO A 122 1.03 -48.86 23.65
CA PRO A 122 2.37 -49.33 23.22
C PRO A 122 3.48 -48.29 23.33
N SER A 123 3.14 -47.00 23.29
CA SER A 123 4.09 -45.88 23.46
C SER A 123 4.85 -45.92 24.78
N LEU A 124 4.37 -46.65 25.80
CA LEU A 124 5.07 -46.82 27.08
C LEU A 124 6.50 -47.36 26.89
N LEU A 125 6.72 -48.24 25.90
CA LEU A 125 8.03 -48.82 25.64
C LEU A 125 9.03 -47.82 25.02
N LEU A 126 8.56 -46.73 24.41
CA LEU A 126 9.40 -45.82 23.60
C LEU A 126 10.62 -45.31 24.35
N PHE A 127 10.44 -44.84 25.57
CA PHE A 127 11.49 -44.21 26.36
C PHE A 127 12.14 -45.14 27.39
N LEU A 128 11.72 -46.41 27.43
CA LEU A 128 12.32 -47.40 28.33
C LEU A 128 13.61 -47.97 27.70
N HIS A 129 14.70 -47.87 28.45
CA HIS A 129 16.04 -48.30 28.00
C HIS A 129 16.25 -49.82 28.12
N ARG A 130 15.71 -50.45 29.17
CA ARG A 130 15.94 -51.88 29.48
C ARG A 130 14.76 -52.77 29.09
N LEU A 131 13.53 -52.29 29.25
CA LEU A 131 12.33 -53.06 28.96
C LEU A 131 12.04 -52.98 27.46
N LYS A 132 12.10 -54.13 26.77
CA LYS A 132 11.87 -54.21 25.32
C LYS A 132 10.55 -54.90 24.95
N CYS A 133 9.96 -55.66 25.87
CA CYS A 133 8.79 -56.46 25.60
C CYS A 133 7.90 -56.55 26.84
N ILE A 134 6.59 -56.38 26.66
CA ILE A 134 5.56 -56.61 27.66
C ILE A 134 4.57 -57.61 27.04
N LYS A 135 4.28 -58.69 27.78
CA LYS A 135 3.30 -59.70 27.38
C LYS A 135 2.19 -59.71 28.42
N LEU A 136 0.95 -59.53 27.99
CA LEU A 136 -0.25 -59.59 28.82
C LEU A 136 -1.07 -60.79 28.38
N ARG A 137 -1.25 -61.77 29.26
CA ARG A 137 -2.09 -62.93 28.99
C ARG A 137 -3.29 -62.89 29.92
N ASN A 138 -4.48 -62.97 29.34
CA ASN A 138 -5.71 -63.15 30.08
C ASN A 138 -6.17 -64.60 29.95
N MET A 139 -6.21 -65.31 31.08
CA MET A 139 -6.57 -66.73 31.15
C MET A 139 -8.08 -66.98 31.03
N LEU A 140 -8.92 -65.96 31.25
CA LEU A 140 -10.40 -66.11 31.21
C LEU A 140 -10.92 -66.17 29.77
N ASN A 141 -10.30 -65.41 28.86
CA ASN A 141 -10.68 -65.32 27.45
C ASN A 141 -9.59 -65.86 26.50
N ASP A 142 -8.52 -66.45 27.06
CA ASP A 142 -7.31 -66.94 26.37
C ASP A 142 -6.70 -65.96 25.36
N THR A 143 -6.73 -64.66 25.68
CA THR A 143 -6.11 -63.61 24.86
C THR A 143 -4.66 -63.34 25.28
N LEU A 144 -3.78 -63.13 24.30
CA LEU A 144 -2.38 -62.77 24.51
C LEU A 144 -2.06 -61.50 23.72
N ILE A 145 -1.76 -60.42 24.45
CA ILE A 145 -1.30 -59.15 23.87
C ILE A 145 0.22 -59.09 24.05
N VAL A 146 0.95 -58.93 22.96
CA VAL A 146 2.41 -58.77 22.96
C VAL A 146 2.76 -57.38 22.44
N MET A 147 3.38 -56.59 23.31
CA MET A 147 3.98 -55.30 22.96
C MET A 147 5.49 -55.47 22.89
N LYS A 148 6.11 -55.19 21.74
CA LYS A 148 7.55 -55.34 21.55
C LYS A 148 8.14 -54.11 20.86
N LYS A 149 9.25 -53.61 21.42
CA LYS A 149 10.04 -52.50 20.87
C LYS A 149 11.22 -53.03 20.07
N GLU A 150 11.36 -52.53 18.85
CA GLU A 150 12.48 -52.78 17.94
C GLU A 150 13.07 -51.43 17.49
N ILE A 151 14.40 -51.31 17.51
CA ILE A 151 15.11 -50.10 17.10
C ILE A 151 15.70 -50.39 15.73
N LEU A 152 15.24 -49.66 14.70
CA LEU A 152 15.58 -49.93 13.31
C LEU A 152 16.83 -49.16 12.83
N GLY A 153 17.25 -48.11 13.54
CA GLY A 153 18.37 -47.24 13.18
C GLY A 153 17.92 -45.78 12.96
N ASP A 154 18.86 -44.84 12.92
CA ASP A 154 18.62 -43.40 12.64
C ASP A 154 17.50 -42.75 13.49
N GLY A 155 17.34 -43.17 14.75
CA GLY A 155 16.30 -42.67 15.65
C GLY A 155 14.91 -43.28 15.42
N ILE A 156 14.76 -44.23 14.49
CA ILE A 156 13.48 -44.88 14.19
C ILE A 156 13.25 -46.07 15.14
N ILE A 157 12.13 -46.03 15.85
CA ILE A 157 11.67 -47.05 16.79
C ILE A 157 10.32 -47.57 16.32
N GLN A 158 10.23 -48.89 16.17
CA GLN A 158 8.98 -49.58 15.88
C GLN A 158 8.48 -50.27 17.14
N VAL A 159 7.22 -50.07 17.49
CA VAL A 159 6.54 -50.85 18.53
C VAL A 159 5.41 -51.65 17.89
N SER A 160 5.45 -52.98 18.04
CA SER A 160 4.38 -53.87 17.60
C SER A 160 3.39 -54.08 18.75
N HIS A 161 2.09 -53.99 18.46
CA HIS A 161 0.98 -54.32 19.36
C HIS A 161 0.11 -55.40 18.70
N GLY A 162 0.37 -56.66 19.04
CA GLY A 162 -0.23 -57.78 18.31
C GLY A 162 0.16 -57.75 16.82
N ASN A 163 -0.82 -57.56 15.94
CA ASN A 163 -0.60 -57.45 14.48
C ASN A 163 -0.32 -56.02 14.02
N GLU A 164 -0.64 -55.02 14.83
CA GLU A 164 -0.44 -53.61 14.50
C GLU A 164 1.02 -53.23 14.74
N LYS A 165 1.55 -52.38 13.88
CA LYS A 165 2.89 -51.80 14.01
C LYS A 165 2.77 -50.30 13.98
N MET A 166 3.41 -49.66 14.93
CA MET A 166 3.50 -48.22 15.00
C MET A 166 4.98 -47.82 14.94
N VAL A 167 5.30 -46.79 14.17
CA VAL A 167 6.66 -46.32 13.96
C VAL A 167 6.77 -44.90 14.51
N TRP A 168 7.86 -44.63 15.23
CA TRP A 168 8.19 -43.30 15.73
C TRP A 168 9.61 -42.92 15.38
N PHE A 169 9.80 -41.65 15.04
CA PHE A 169 11.11 -41.03 15.03
C PHE A 169 11.37 -40.37 16.38
N VAL A 170 12.39 -40.86 17.11
CA VAL A 170 12.69 -40.46 18.48
C VAL A 170 14.06 -39.81 18.56
N VAL A 171 14.09 -38.62 19.14
CA VAL A 171 15.32 -37.83 19.33
C VAL A 171 15.47 -37.48 20.80
N SER A 172 16.62 -37.81 21.38
CA SER A 172 16.89 -37.66 22.82
C SER A 172 18.15 -36.83 23.08
N GLN A 173 18.10 -35.95 24.07
CA GLN A 173 19.21 -35.10 24.47
C GLN A 173 19.47 -35.21 25.97
N LYS A 174 20.74 -35.49 26.30
CA LYS A 174 21.22 -35.45 27.67
C LYS A 174 21.62 -34.02 28.03
N LEU A 175 21.02 -33.50 29.10
CA LEU A 175 21.27 -32.16 29.63
C LEU A 175 22.11 -32.28 30.90
N GLN A 176 23.09 -31.38 31.05
CA GLN A 176 23.91 -31.25 32.26
C GLN A 176 23.31 -30.15 33.13
N THR A 177 23.10 -30.41 34.42
CA THR A 177 22.57 -29.43 35.38
C THR A 177 23.60 -29.17 36.48
N ASN A 178 23.98 -27.91 36.66
CA ASN A 178 24.95 -27.51 37.68
C ASN A 178 24.34 -26.64 38.80
N SER A 179 23.09 -26.17 38.66
CA SER A 179 22.60 -25.04 39.48
C SER A 179 21.14 -25.08 39.93
N ILE A 180 20.29 -25.96 39.40
CA ILE A 180 18.82 -25.92 39.65
C ILE A 180 18.38 -27.01 40.63
N ARG A 181 19.05 -28.17 40.61
CA ARG A 181 18.84 -29.29 41.53
C ARG A 181 20.20 -29.87 41.90
N PHE A 182 20.55 -29.88 43.19
CA PHE A 182 21.88 -30.33 43.66
C PHE A 182 22.03 -31.86 43.68
N ASP A 183 20.91 -32.59 43.66
CA ASP A 183 20.81 -34.05 43.71
C ASP A 183 20.91 -34.74 42.34
N VAL A 184 20.69 -33.99 41.25
CA VAL A 184 20.71 -34.50 39.88
C VAL A 184 21.85 -33.85 39.11
N LYS A 185 22.76 -34.64 38.52
CA LYS A 185 23.87 -34.15 37.67
C LYS A 185 23.49 -34.09 36.19
N THR A 186 22.67 -35.04 35.74
CA THR A 186 22.27 -35.19 34.34
C THR A 186 20.81 -35.59 34.23
N THR A 187 20.09 -35.02 33.28
CA THR A 187 18.73 -35.44 32.92
C THR A 187 18.62 -35.66 31.40
N GLU A 188 17.58 -36.37 30.95
CA GLU A 188 17.35 -36.69 29.55
C GLU A 188 15.96 -36.24 29.14
N ILE A 189 15.90 -35.42 28.09
CA ILE A 189 14.66 -35.05 27.40
C ILE A 189 14.59 -35.74 26.05
N SER A 190 13.38 -36.15 25.64
CA SER A 190 13.16 -36.77 24.34
C SER A 190 11.89 -36.25 23.67
N MET A 191 11.88 -36.28 22.34
CA MET A 191 10.69 -36.08 21.51
C MET A 191 10.47 -37.31 20.64
N ALA A 192 9.21 -37.74 20.48
CA ALA A 192 8.86 -38.79 19.55
C ALA A 192 7.75 -38.35 18.58
N PHE A 193 8.01 -38.51 17.29
CA PHE A 193 7.14 -38.13 16.19
C PHE A 193 6.55 -39.38 15.54
N THR A 194 5.23 -39.46 15.46
CA THR A 194 4.47 -40.59 14.89
C THR A 194 4.60 -40.64 13.38
N LEU A 195 4.98 -41.80 12.84
CA LEU A 195 5.18 -42.04 11.41
C LEU A 195 4.37 -43.25 10.94
N HIS A 196 3.84 -43.16 9.72
CA HIS A 196 3.28 -44.26 8.96
C HIS A 196 4.26 -44.69 7.88
N GLU A 197 4.45 -45.99 7.72
CA GLU A 197 5.32 -46.55 6.67
C GLU A 197 4.51 -46.78 5.38
N SER A 198 4.96 -46.20 4.26
CA SER A 198 4.36 -46.41 2.94
C SER A 198 5.45 -46.47 1.86
N ASP A 199 5.51 -47.57 1.11
CA ASP A 199 6.40 -47.79 -0.05
C ASP A 199 7.79 -47.13 0.07
N ASN A 200 8.60 -47.57 1.05
CA ASN A 200 9.95 -47.07 1.36
C ASN A 200 10.06 -45.59 1.81
N SER A 201 8.96 -44.97 2.21
CA SER A 201 8.93 -43.61 2.78
C SER A 201 8.14 -43.56 4.09
N TYR A 202 8.43 -42.54 4.91
CA TYR A 202 7.69 -42.28 6.14
C TYR A 202 6.77 -41.07 5.96
N ILE A 203 5.48 -41.25 6.24
CA ILE A 203 4.49 -40.17 6.23
C ILE A 203 4.19 -39.78 7.69
N PRO A 204 4.28 -38.49 8.05
CA PRO A 204 3.85 -38.00 9.36
C PRO A 204 2.38 -38.30 9.66
N CYS A 205 2.10 -38.81 10.85
CA CYS A 205 0.76 -38.84 11.41
C CYS A 205 0.63 -37.69 12.41
N SER A 206 0.22 -36.51 11.94
CA SER A 206 0.10 -35.29 12.75
C SER A 206 -1.34 -34.94 13.17
N SER A 207 -2.31 -35.83 12.92
CA SER A 207 -3.73 -35.63 13.25
C SER A 207 -4.06 -35.86 14.72
N ASP A 208 -3.29 -36.70 15.41
CA ASP A 208 -3.68 -37.20 16.72
C ASP A 208 -2.91 -36.48 17.83
N GLN A 209 -3.63 -35.99 18.84
CA GLN A 209 -3.02 -35.39 20.01
C GLN A 209 -2.25 -36.43 20.81
N GLN A 210 -0.98 -36.15 21.06
CA GLN A 210 -0.07 -37.06 21.76
C GLN A 210 0.05 -36.69 23.25
N PRO A 211 0.15 -37.68 24.14
CA PRO A 211 0.35 -37.43 25.56
C PRO A 211 1.80 -37.01 25.88
N VAL A 212 1.98 -36.29 26.97
CA VAL A 212 3.29 -35.96 27.53
C VAL A 212 3.72 -37.05 28.52
N PHE A 213 5.00 -37.38 28.59
CA PHE A 213 5.54 -38.45 29.43
C PHE A 213 6.45 -37.91 30.52
N ALA A 214 6.23 -38.45 31.73
CA ALA A 214 7.16 -38.43 32.83
C ALA A 214 7.35 -39.88 33.30
N PHE A 215 8.08 -40.66 32.48
CA PHE A 215 8.16 -42.13 32.46
C PHE A 215 6.85 -42.85 32.13
N LEU A 216 5.73 -42.42 32.72
CA LEU A 216 4.37 -42.83 32.37
C LEU A 216 3.66 -41.72 31.59
N PRO A 217 2.68 -42.06 30.73
CA PRO A 217 1.87 -41.08 30.03
C PRO A 217 1.06 -40.24 31.00
N LEU A 218 1.04 -38.94 30.75
CA LEU A 218 0.16 -37.93 31.35
C LEU A 218 -0.97 -37.61 30.36
N ARG A 219 -1.79 -36.61 30.69
CA ARG A 219 -2.81 -36.09 29.77
C ARG A 219 -2.22 -35.51 28.48
N THR A 220 -3.07 -35.35 27.48
CA THR A 220 -2.75 -34.62 26.25
C THR A 220 -2.79 -33.11 26.51
N TYR A 221 -1.90 -32.37 25.84
CA TYR A 221 -1.80 -30.91 25.93
C TYR A 221 -2.05 -30.22 24.58
N GLY A 222 -2.53 -30.96 23.57
CA GLY A 222 -2.72 -30.44 22.20
C GLY A 222 -1.49 -30.55 21.28
N LEU A 223 -0.44 -31.25 21.72
CA LEU A 223 0.76 -31.49 20.91
C LEU A 223 0.55 -32.64 19.92
N LYS A 224 1.14 -32.53 18.73
CA LYS A 224 1.09 -33.54 17.66
C LYS A 224 2.23 -34.57 17.75
N PHE A 225 3.04 -34.48 18.79
CA PHE A 225 4.20 -35.32 19.05
C PHE A 225 4.36 -35.53 20.56
N ILE A 226 5.01 -36.62 20.94
CA ILE A 226 5.20 -36.99 22.33
C ILE A 226 6.41 -36.23 22.89
N LEU A 227 6.23 -35.60 24.06
CA LEU A 227 7.32 -35.06 24.87
C LEU A 227 7.62 -35.99 26.03
N GLN A 228 8.89 -36.30 26.26
CA GLN A 228 9.34 -37.01 27.46
C GLN A 228 10.37 -36.17 28.20
N GLY A 229 10.22 -36.09 29.53
CA GLY A 229 11.16 -35.42 30.41
C GLY A 229 10.98 -35.85 31.86
N ASP A 230 11.97 -35.55 32.69
CA ASP A 230 11.92 -35.78 34.14
C ASP A 230 11.15 -34.65 34.83
N PHE A 231 9.86 -34.52 34.51
CA PHE A 231 9.02 -33.46 35.06
C PHE A 231 8.66 -33.71 36.52
N VAL A 232 8.72 -32.66 37.34
CA VAL A 232 8.17 -32.68 38.70
C VAL A 232 6.65 -32.60 38.61
N LEU A 233 5.97 -33.55 39.25
CA LEU A 233 4.51 -33.67 39.23
C LEU A 233 3.94 -33.50 40.65
N PRO A 234 2.75 -32.88 40.80
CA PRO A 234 2.00 -32.89 42.04
C PRO A 234 1.49 -34.30 42.37
N SER A 235 1.02 -34.52 43.60
CA SER A 235 0.59 -35.85 44.08
C SER A 235 -0.48 -36.52 43.20
N SER A 236 -1.40 -35.73 42.62
CA SER A 236 -2.46 -36.20 41.72
C SER A 236 -1.95 -36.69 40.36
N ARG A 237 -0.75 -36.25 39.91
CA ARG A 237 -0.18 -36.51 38.56
C ARG A 237 -1.08 -36.10 37.39
N GLU A 238 -2.08 -35.25 37.63
CA GLU A 238 -3.00 -34.77 36.60
C GLU A 238 -2.35 -33.70 35.69
N GLU A 239 -1.46 -32.88 36.26
CA GLU A 239 -0.76 -31.81 35.55
C GLU A 239 0.73 -31.76 35.89
N VAL A 240 1.51 -31.02 35.10
CA VAL A 240 2.90 -30.69 35.40
C VAL A 240 2.94 -29.51 36.36
N ASP A 241 3.79 -29.57 37.39
CA ASP A 241 3.97 -28.46 38.34
C ASP A 241 4.57 -27.24 37.64
N GLY A 242 3.75 -26.20 37.42
CA GLY A 242 4.12 -25.00 36.69
C GLY A 242 5.02 -24.04 37.46
N ASP A 243 5.00 -24.12 38.80
CA ASP A 243 5.77 -23.23 39.68
C ASP A 243 7.21 -23.74 39.86
N SER A 244 7.49 -24.98 39.46
CA SER A 244 8.82 -25.59 39.55
C SER A 244 9.82 -24.96 38.57
N PRO A 245 10.93 -24.34 39.04
CA PRO A 245 11.98 -23.81 38.18
C PRO A 245 12.63 -24.88 37.30
N TRP A 246 12.64 -26.13 37.77
CA TRP A 246 13.15 -27.28 37.02
C TRP A 246 12.32 -27.55 35.76
N ASN A 247 10.99 -27.57 35.89
CA ASN A 247 10.09 -27.80 34.75
C ASN A 247 10.18 -26.65 33.75
N GLN A 248 10.27 -25.40 34.23
CA GLN A 248 10.46 -24.22 33.37
C GLN A 248 11.78 -24.28 32.59
N TRP A 249 12.86 -24.73 33.24
CA TRP A 249 14.14 -24.95 32.56
C TRP A 249 14.05 -26.07 31.51
N LEU A 250 13.47 -27.22 31.84
CA LEU A 250 13.25 -28.30 30.85
C LEU A 250 12.43 -27.80 29.65
N LEU A 251 11.39 -27.01 29.90
CA LEU A 251 10.56 -26.40 28.86
C LEU A 251 11.39 -25.55 27.89
N SER A 252 12.38 -24.81 28.40
CA SER A 252 13.26 -23.94 27.61
C SER A 252 14.25 -24.68 26.71
N GLU A 253 14.54 -25.96 27.00
CA GLU A 253 15.50 -26.78 26.25
C GLU A 253 14.86 -27.50 25.04
N TYR A 254 13.57 -27.83 25.12
CA TYR A 254 12.84 -28.52 24.04
C TYR A 254 12.89 -27.83 22.66
N PRO A 255 12.81 -26.49 22.52
CA PRO A 255 12.95 -25.84 21.22
C PRO A 255 14.28 -26.16 20.50
N SER A 256 15.37 -26.33 21.26
CA SER A 256 16.67 -26.69 20.68
C SER A 256 16.67 -28.14 20.18
N LEU A 257 16.05 -29.04 20.94
CA LEU A 257 15.85 -30.44 20.56
C LEU A 257 14.96 -30.56 19.32
N PHE A 258 13.91 -29.75 19.21
CA PHE A 258 13.01 -29.74 18.05
C PHE A 258 13.73 -29.37 16.75
N VAL A 259 14.57 -28.33 16.76
CA VAL A 259 15.38 -27.94 15.59
C VAL A 259 16.38 -29.03 15.21
N ARG A 260 16.98 -29.69 16.19
CA ARG A 260 17.88 -30.82 15.93
C ARG A 260 17.11 -31.99 15.32
N ALA A 261 15.94 -32.31 15.85
CA ALA A 261 15.07 -33.35 15.33
C ALA A 261 14.66 -33.08 13.88
N GLN A 262 14.38 -31.83 13.52
CA GLN A 262 14.12 -31.45 12.12
C GLN A 262 15.30 -31.81 11.21
N ARG A 263 16.53 -31.45 11.60
CA ARG A 263 17.73 -31.71 10.79
C ARG A 263 17.96 -33.20 10.62
N GLU A 264 17.93 -33.95 11.72
CA GLU A 264 18.10 -35.40 11.71
C GLU A 264 17.00 -36.09 10.89
N PHE A 265 15.75 -35.61 10.96
CA PHE A 265 14.64 -36.12 10.17
C PHE A 265 14.86 -35.91 8.66
N CYS A 266 15.33 -34.72 8.26
CA CYS A 266 15.63 -34.44 6.86
C CYS A 266 16.85 -35.22 6.32
N GLU A 267 17.71 -35.75 7.20
CA GLU A 267 18.89 -36.55 6.85
C GLU A 267 18.60 -38.07 6.72
N LEU A 268 17.38 -38.51 7.09
CA LEU A 268 16.95 -39.90 6.97
C LEU A 268 17.14 -40.42 5.54
N SER A 269 17.52 -41.70 5.44
CA SER A 269 17.83 -42.36 4.17
C SER A 269 16.71 -42.26 3.12
N CYS A 270 15.44 -42.31 3.56
CA CYS A 270 14.26 -42.18 2.70
C CYS A 270 14.04 -40.78 2.12
N PHE A 271 14.59 -39.72 2.73
CA PHE A 271 14.48 -38.33 2.24
C PHE A 271 15.76 -37.84 1.55
N ARG A 272 16.79 -38.69 1.42
CA ARG A 272 18.04 -38.29 0.76
C ARG A 272 17.85 -37.91 -0.70
N SER A 273 16.93 -38.53 -1.42
CA SER A 273 16.62 -38.19 -2.81
C SER A 273 15.78 -36.91 -2.93
N GLU A 274 14.82 -36.72 -2.03
CA GLU A 274 13.82 -35.64 -2.06
C GLU A 274 13.69 -34.99 -0.66
N PRO A 275 14.65 -34.14 -0.26
CA PRO A 275 14.68 -33.55 1.08
C PRO A 275 13.51 -32.59 1.34
N GLU A 276 12.92 -32.00 0.30
CA GLU A 276 11.72 -31.16 0.38
C GLU A 276 10.50 -31.90 0.94
N LYS A 277 10.36 -33.20 0.64
CA LYS A 277 9.27 -34.02 1.21
C LYS A 277 9.47 -34.23 2.70
N GLY A 278 10.70 -34.52 3.13
CA GLY A 278 11.05 -34.66 4.54
C GLY A 278 10.85 -33.36 5.32
N LEU A 279 11.24 -32.22 4.74
CA LEU A 279 11.01 -30.90 5.33
C LEU A 279 9.53 -30.60 5.49
N SER A 280 8.75 -30.78 4.42
CA SER A 280 7.29 -30.53 4.43
C SER A 280 6.58 -31.43 5.44
N ALA A 281 7.00 -32.70 5.48
CA ALA A 281 6.54 -33.68 6.44
C ALA A 281 6.80 -33.24 7.88
N PHE A 282 8.05 -32.88 8.22
CA PHE A 282 8.39 -32.47 9.57
C PHE A 282 7.69 -31.17 10.00
N MET A 283 7.56 -30.22 9.08
CA MET A 283 6.91 -28.93 9.34
C MET A 283 5.44 -29.08 9.72
N SER A 284 4.78 -30.19 9.36
CA SER A 284 3.41 -30.50 9.81
C SER A 284 3.28 -30.72 11.32
N PHE A 285 4.38 -31.07 12.01
CA PHE A 285 4.40 -31.23 13.47
C PHE A 285 4.55 -29.92 14.23
N VAL A 286 4.87 -28.80 13.56
CA VAL A 286 5.06 -27.50 14.23
C VAL A 286 3.71 -27.05 14.80
N PRO A 287 3.57 -26.91 16.12
CA PRO A 287 2.32 -26.49 16.71
C PRO A 287 2.13 -24.98 16.53
N LEU A 288 0.90 -24.55 16.26
CA LEU A 288 0.54 -23.14 16.13
C LEU A 288 0.08 -22.55 17.48
N VAL A 289 0.11 -21.22 17.59
CA VAL A 289 -0.33 -20.53 18.80
C VAL A 289 -1.83 -20.78 19.01
N GLY A 290 -2.19 -21.32 20.17
CA GLY A 290 -3.57 -21.67 20.52
C GLY A 290 -3.90 -23.16 20.40
N GLU A 291 -3.07 -23.97 19.70
CA GLU A 291 -3.26 -25.43 19.64
C GLU A 291 -2.86 -26.13 20.95
N VAL A 292 -1.89 -25.58 21.68
CA VAL A 292 -1.32 -26.17 22.89
C VAL A 292 -1.83 -25.45 24.14
N HIS A 293 -2.18 -26.22 25.16
CA HIS A 293 -2.80 -25.72 26.39
C HIS A 293 -1.97 -26.02 27.65
N GLY A 294 -2.39 -25.45 28.79
CA GLY A 294 -1.75 -25.67 30.09
C GLY A 294 -0.31 -25.19 30.17
N PHE A 295 0.52 -25.91 30.93
CA PHE A 295 1.95 -25.61 31.15
C PHE A 295 2.74 -25.42 29.84
N PHE A 296 2.43 -26.19 28.80
CA PHE A 296 3.14 -26.15 27.51
C PHE A 296 2.62 -25.08 26.53
N SER A 297 1.67 -24.23 26.93
CA SER A 297 1.05 -23.21 26.04
C SER A 297 2.06 -22.21 25.44
N SER A 298 3.19 -21.98 26.10
CA SER A 298 4.28 -21.13 25.58
C SER A 298 5.19 -21.85 24.57
N LEU A 299 5.19 -23.18 24.55
CA LEU A 299 6.09 -24.00 23.72
C LEU A 299 5.97 -23.70 22.21
N PRO A 300 4.78 -23.55 21.60
CA PRO A 300 4.67 -23.16 20.19
C PRO A 300 5.41 -21.87 19.86
N ARG A 301 5.29 -20.84 20.72
CA ARG A 301 5.98 -19.56 20.52
C ARG A 301 7.50 -19.72 20.61
N LEU A 302 7.98 -20.54 21.55
CA LEU A 302 9.40 -20.82 21.72
C LEU A 302 9.97 -21.61 20.52
N ILE A 303 9.25 -22.63 20.03
CA ILE A 303 9.65 -23.40 18.84
C ILE A 303 9.70 -22.48 17.61
N ILE A 304 8.65 -21.71 17.34
CA ILE A 304 8.59 -20.77 16.21
C ILE A 304 9.72 -19.73 16.33
N SER A 305 9.94 -19.14 17.50
CA SER A 305 11.04 -18.19 17.73
C SER A 305 12.40 -18.81 17.42
N LYS A 306 12.63 -20.07 17.83
CA LYS A 306 13.89 -20.76 17.55
C LYS A 306 14.05 -21.07 16.06
N LEU A 307 13.00 -21.56 15.40
CA LEU A 307 13.00 -21.84 13.96
C LEU A 307 13.28 -20.58 13.13
N ARG A 308 12.72 -19.42 13.50
CA ARG A 308 12.96 -18.14 12.83
C ARG A 308 14.43 -17.73 12.77
N MET A 309 15.22 -18.15 13.77
CA MET A 309 16.63 -17.78 13.91
C MET A 309 17.58 -18.82 13.30
N MET A 310 17.09 -20.00 12.92
CA MET A 310 17.91 -21.12 12.46
C MET A 310 17.75 -21.31 10.95
N ASN A 311 18.79 -21.82 10.30
CA ASN A 311 18.72 -22.21 8.88
C ASN A 311 17.92 -23.51 8.78
N CYS A 312 16.60 -23.39 8.63
CA CYS A 312 15.66 -24.49 8.69
C CYS A 312 14.84 -24.69 7.41
N LEU A 313 15.02 -23.85 6.38
CA LEU A 313 14.36 -24.01 5.09
C LEU A 313 15.38 -24.30 3.99
N LEU A 314 15.00 -25.12 3.02
CA LEU A 314 15.82 -25.45 1.87
C LEU A 314 15.65 -24.40 0.76
N VAL A 315 16.78 -23.92 0.24
CA VAL A 315 16.82 -23.00 -0.89
C VAL A 315 16.76 -23.78 -2.20
N ASP A 316 16.11 -23.21 -3.21
CA ASP A 316 16.14 -23.76 -4.56
C ASP A 316 17.51 -23.56 -5.23
N GLY A 317 18.11 -24.65 -5.67
CA GLY A 317 19.45 -24.69 -6.25
C GLY A 317 20.02 -26.11 -6.32
N GLU A 318 21.19 -26.25 -6.94
CA GLU A 318 21.94 -27.52 -7.02
C GLU A 318 22.58 -27.87 -5.67
N ASN A 319 22.97 -26.86 -4.90
CA ASN A 319 23.53 -27.03 -3.56
C ASN A 319 22.42 -27.20 -2.52
N ARG A 320 22.58 -28.13 -1.58
CA ARG A 320 21.69 -28.32 -0.42
C ARG A 320 21.90 -27.22 0.62
N GLU A 321 21.64 -25.98 0.23
CA GLU A 321 21.79 -24.81 1.08
C GLU A 321 20.55 -24.60 1.95
N TRP A 322 20.80 -24.28 3.22
CA TRP A 322 19.77 -23.97 4.20
C TRP A 322 19.75 -22.47 4.48
N ALA A 323 18.56 -21.89 4.55
CA ALA A 323 18.33 -20.49 4.86
C ALA A 323 17.36 -20.32 6.03
N THR A 324 17.45 -19.15 6.68
CA THR A 324 16.50 -18.71 7.70
C THR A 324 15.16 -18.37 7.04
N PRO A 325 14.01 -18.59 7.72
CA PRO A 325 12.69 -18.29 7.17
C PRO A 325 12.51 -16.88 6.59
N CYS A 326 13.05 -15.85 7.24
CA CYS A 326 12.96 -14.47 6.78
C CYS A 326 13.78 -14.13 5.53
N LYS A 327 14.60 -15.06 5.02
CA LYS A 327 15.43 -14.88 3.82
C LYS A 327 14.91 -15.69 2.63
N VAL A 328 13.70 -16.24 2.73
CA VAL A 328 13.17 -17.17 1.75
C VAL A 328 11.85 -16.65 1.19
N LEU A 329 11.69 -16.78 -0.13
CA LEU A 329 10.50 -16.42 -0.88
C LEU A 329 9.69 -17.67 -1.26
N ARG A 330 8.43 -17.73 -0.83
CA ARG A 330 7.47 -18.80 -1.13
C ARG A 330 6.48 -18.36 -2.23
N GLY A 331 5.85 -19.33 -2.90
CA GLY A 331 4.74 -19.06 -3.83
C GLY A 331 5.17 -18.52 -5.20
N TRP A 332 6.44 -18.68 -5.56
CA TRP A 332 6.97 -18.27 -6.85
C TRP A 332 6.65 -19.29 -7.95
N THR A 333 6.63 -18.82 -9.21
CA THR A 333 6.48 -19.64 -10.42
C THR A 333 7.71 -19.49 -11.31
N GLU A 334 7.94 -20.40 -12.27
CA GLU A 334 9.07 -20.29 -13.20
C GLU A 334 9.07 -18.93 -13.94
N GLN A 335 7.88 -18.41 -14.30
CA GLN A 335 7.72 -17.09 -14.89
C GLN A 335 8.23 -15.95 -13.98
N VAL A 336 8.04 -16.08 -12.66
CA VAL A 336 8.56 -15.12 -11.68
C VAL A 336 10.07 -15.22 -11.55
N ARG A 337 10.63 -16.43 -11.64
CA ARG A 337 12.09 -16.65 -11.60
C ARG A 337 12.77 -16.13 -12.87
N ASP A 338 12.12 -16.27 -14.03
CA ASP A 338 12.57 -15.67 -15.29
C ASP A 338 12.56 -14.13 -15.22
N LEU A 339 11.54 -13.55 -14.56
CA LEU A 339 11.44 -12.12 -14.32
C LEU A 339 12.46 -11.63 -13.29
N ILE A 340 12.68 -12.38 -12.21
CA ILE A 340 13.57 -12.00 -11.11
C ILE A 340 14.61 -13.11 -10.92
N PRO A 341 15.76 -13.03 -11.61
CA PRO A 341 16.77 -14.06 -11.48
C PRO A 341 17.38 -14.10 -10.06
N ASP A 342 17.98 -15.24 -9.69
CA ASP A 342 18.51 -15.51 -8.34
C ASP A 342 19.47 -14.43 -7.82
N ASN A 343 20.32 -13.88 -8.70
CA ASN A 343 21.27 -12.82 -8.36
C ASN A 343 20.56 -11.52 -7.96
N MET A 344 19.50 -11.17 -8.67
CA MET A 344 18.73 -9.95 -8.48
C MET A 344 17.92 -10.01 -7.18
N LEU A 345 17.29 -11.16 -6.91
CA LEU A 345 16.55 -11.39 -5.67
C LEU A 345 17.48 -11.27 -4.44
N LEU A 346 18.68 -11.85 -4.53
CA LEU A 346 19.65 -11.81 -3.44
C LEU A 346 20.26 -10.41 -3.25
N GLU A 347 20.63 -9.72 -4.33
CA GLU A 347 21.30 -8.42 -4.26
C GLU A 347 20.38 -7.30 -3.79
N HIS A 348 19.14 -7.27 -4.30
CA HIS A 348 18.22 -6.16 -4.03
C HIS A 348 17.33 -6.38 -2.81
N LEU A 349 16.97 -7.63 -2.51
CA LEU A 349 16.04 -7.96 -1.43
C LEU A 349 16.66 -8.84 -0.33
N GLY A 350 17.83 -9.45 -0.56
CA GLY A 350 18.45 -10.37 0.40
C GLY A 350 17.69 -11.70 0.55
N LEU A 351 16.82 -12.01 -0.41
CA LEU A 351 15.95 -13.19 -0.40
C LEU A 351 16.50 -14.28 -1.34
N ARG A 352 16.03 -15.50 -1.15
CA ARG A 352 16.31 -16.66 -2.00
C ARG A 352 15.03 -17.46 -2.23
N TYR A 353 14.91 -18.14 -3.36
CA TYR A 353 13.73 -18.95 -3.63
C TYR A 353 13.65 -20.19 -2.73
N LEU A 354 12.47 -20.48 -2.18
CA LEU A 354 12.20 -21.74 -1.48
C LEU A 354 12.27 -22.91 -2.46
N LYS A 355 12.88 -24.03 -2.05
CA LYS A 355 12.95 -25.26 -2.85
C LYS A 355 11.58 -25.63 -3.41
N LYS A 356 11.52 -25.87 -4.72
CA LYS A 356 10.28 -26.23 -5.42
C LYS A 356 9.62 -27.44 -4.75
N ASN A 357 8.28 -27.41 -4.64
CA ASN A 357 7.45 -28.45 -4.00
C ASN A 357 7.51 -28.55 -2.47
N THR A 358 8.13 -27.59 -1.77
CA THR A 358 8.01 -27.52 -0.30
C THR A 358 6.60 -27.08 0.09
N VAL A 359 5.87 -27.92 0.83
CA VAL A 359 4.50 -27.65 1.28
C VAL A 359 4.53 -27.16 2.73
N LEU A 360 4.02 -25.95 2.94
CA LEU A 360 3.84 -25.32 4.26
C LEU A 360 2.40 -24.80 4.35
N SER A 361 1.79 -24.81 5.53
CA SER A 361 0.48 -24.16 5.72
C SER A 361 0.65 -22.64 5.80
N ASP A 362 -0.34 -21.88 5.34
CA ASP A 362 -0.27 -20.41 5.30
C ASP A 362 -0.23 -19.80 6.71
N ALA A 363 -0.78 -20.48 7.70
CA ALA A 363 -0.66 -20.08 9.10
C ALA A 363 0.78 -20.25 9.61
N LEU A 364 1.45 -21.35 9.25
CA LEU A 364 2.83 -21.61 9.64
C LEU A 364 3.81 -20.67 8.92
N ALA A 365 3.64 -20.47 7.61
CA ALA A 365 4.49 -19.57 6.83
C ALA A 365 4.49 -18.13 7.41
N ARG A 366 3.29 -17.62 7.74
CA ARG A 366 3.14 -16.32 8.43
C ARG A 366 3.76 -16.32 9.82
N ALA A 367 3.60 -17.39 10.60
CA ALA A 367 4.19 -17.48 11.94
C ALA A 367 5.73 -17.50 11.92
N LEU A 368 6.32 -18.17 10.92
CA LEU A 368 7.77 -18.20 10.68
C LEU A 368 8.28 -16.90 10.04
N GLY A 369 7.40 -16.04 9.51
CA GLY A 369 7.79 -14.83 8.80
C GLY A 369 8.49 -15.12 7.47
N ILE A 370 8.03 -16.15 6.76
CA ILE A 370 8.42 -16.41 5.37
C ILE A 370 7.73 -15.36 4.49
N GLU A 371 8.46 -14.77 3.56
CA GLU A 371 7.87 -13.84 2.60
C GLU A 371 7.17 -14.63 1.48
N ASP A 372 5.89 -14.35 1.25
CA ASP A 372 5.14 -14.89 0.11
C ASP A 372 5.27 -13.93 -1.09
N PHE A 373 5.38 -14.49 -2.30
CA PHE A 373 5.40 -13.69 -3.52
C PHE A 373 4.09 -12.92 -3.68
N GLY A 374 4.21 -11.61 -3.83
CA GLY A 374 3.08 -10.70 -3.96
C GLY A 374 3.53 -9.31 -4.42
N PRO A 375 2.59 -8.36 -4.52
CA PRO A 375 2.87 -7.02 -5.06
C PRO A 375 3.94 -6.27 -4.25
N ASN A 376 4.00 -6.48 -2.94
CA ASN A 376 5.01 -5.87 -2.06
C ASN A 376 6.46 -6.19 -2.46
N ILE A 377 6.72 -7.41 -2.93
CA ILE A 377 8.06 -7.85 -3.36
C ILE A 377 8.47 -7.07 -4.62
N LEU A 378 7.57 -6.97 -5.58
CA LEU A 378 7.79 -6.24 -6.83
C LEU A 378 8.00 -4.74 -6.59
N VAL A 379 7.21 -4.12 -5.69
CA VAL A 379 7.38 -2.69 -5.35
C VAL A 379 8.70 -2.43 -4.63
N ARG A 380 9.10 -3.29 -3.68
CA ARG A 380 10.42 -3.19 -3.02
C ARG A 380 11.56 -3.37 -4.03
N LEU A 381 11.41 -4.29 -4.98
CA LEU A 381 12.38 -4.51 -6.05
C LEU A 381 12.51 -3.26 -6.95
N LEU A 382 11.39 -2.74 -7.46
CA LEU A 382 11.35 -1.51 -8.26
C LEU A 382 11.98 -0.33 -7.51
N SER A 383 11.63 -0.16 -6.24
CA SER A 383 12.23 0.88 -5.38
C SER A 383 13.75 0.70 -5.30
N SER A 384 14.25 -0.49 -4.99
CA SER A 384 15.68 -0.80 -4.89
C SER A 384 16.43 -0.54 -6.21
N LEU A 385 15.83 -0.89 -7.35
CA LEU A 385 16.40 -0.64 -8.68
C LEU A 385 16.46 0.85 -9.01
N CYS A 386 15.42 1.62 -8.67
CA CYS A 386 15.37 3.06 -8.98
C CYS A 386 16.42 3.85 -8.18
N HIS A 387 16.78 3.42 -6.98
CA HIS A 387 17.90 4.02 -6.22
C HIS A 387 19.25 3.83 -6.92
N ARG A 388 19.39 2.83 -7.79
CA ARG A 388 20.58 2.57 -8.61
C ARG A 388 20.26 2.85 -10.08
N LYS A 389 20.22 4.14 -10.45
CA LYS A 389 19.80 4.64 -11.78
C LYS A 389 20.33 3.85 -13.00
N THR A 390 21.52 3.26 -12.91
CA THR A 390 22.13 2.47 -13.98
C THR A 390 21.52 1.07 -14.18
N THR A 391 20.98 0.46 -13.12
CA THR A 391 20.48 -0.92 -13.16
C THR A 391 19.13 -1.02 -13.87
N LEU A 392 18.21 -0.07 -13.67
CA LEU A 392 16.91 -0.06 -14.34
C LEU A 392 17.05 0.05 -15.87
N ILE A 393 17.96 0.91 -16.34
CA ILE A 393 18.26 1.08 -17.76
C ILE A 393 18.82 -0.23 -18.36
N SER A 394 19.66 -0.96 -17.61
CA SER A 394 20.26 -2.20 -18.06
C SER A 394 19.27 -3.37 -18.25
N MET A 395 18.14 -3.36 -17.53
CA MET A 395 17.10 -4.41 -17.63
C MET A 395 16.28 -4.31 -18.90
N GLY A 396 16.16 -3.10 -19.46
CA GLY A 396 15.40 -2.84 -20.69
C GLY A 396 13.89 -2.73 -20.48
N MET A 397 13.23 -2.18 -21.49
CA MET A 397 11.80 -1.83 -21.46
C MET A 397 10.88 -3.06 -21.45
N SER A 398 11.30 -4.17 -22.06
CA SER A 398 10.55 -5.44 -22.08
C SER A 398 10.41 -6.06 -20.70
N TRP A 399 11.49 -6.01 -19.91
CA TRP A 399 11.47 -6.46 -18.53
C TRP A 399 10.52 -5.60 -17.69
N LEU A 400 10.62 -4.27 -17.82
CA LEU A 400 9.77 -3.34 -17.06
C LEU A 400 8.28 -3.55 -17.36
N ALA A 401 7.93 -3.67 -18.64
CA ALA A 401 6.55 -3.93 -19.04
C ALA A 401 6.02 -5.25 -18.45
N THR A 402 6.85 -6.30 -18.44
CA THR A 402 6.49 -7.59 -17.84
C THR A 402 6.30 -7.47 -16.34
N CYS A 403 7.21 -6.78 -15.66
CA CYS A 403 7.11 -6.51 -14.22
C CYS A 403 5.83 -5.75 -13.86
N LEU A 404 5.46 -4.72 -14.64
CA LEU A 404 4.25 -3.93 -14.41
C LEU A 404 2.98 -4.75 -14.65
N SER A 405 2.95 -5.58 -15.70
CA SER A 405 1.82 -6.47 -15.95
C SER A 405 1.66 -7.53 -14.85
N THR A 406 2.75 -8.13 -14.36
CA THR A 406 2.72 -9.05 -13.22
C THR A 406 2.28 -8.34 -11.93
N LEU A 407 2.71 -7.10 -11.71
CA LEU A 407 2.27 -6.30 -10.57
C LEU A 407 0.75 -6.06 -10.61
N TYR A 408 0.21 -5.69 -11.77
CA TYR A 408 -1.24 -5.53 -11.94
C TYR A 408 -2.01 -6.83 -11.65
N LEU A 409 -1.58 -7.95 -12.23
CA LEU A 409 -2.24 -9.25 -12.02
C LEU A 409 -2.18 -9.71 -10.56
N THR A 410 -1.05 -9.50 -9.88
CA THR A 410 -0.92 -9.87 -8.46
C THR A 410 -1.77 -8.98 -7.56
N MET A 411 -1.90 -7.68 -7.87
CA MET A 411 -2.83 -6.78 -7.17
C MET A 411 -4.29 -7.19 -7.40
N PHE A 412 -4.67 -7.50 -8.64
CA PHE A 412 -6.06 -7.86 -8.98
C PHE A 412 -6.48 -9.22 -8.39
N ASN A 413 -5.63 -10.25 -8.48
CA ASN A 413 -5.92 -11.58 -7.93
C ASN A 413 -6.00 -11.57 -6.39
N SER A 414 -5.38 -10.61 -5.72
CA SER A 414 -5.45 -10.44 -4.26
C SER A 414 -6.75 -9.80 -3.78
N SER A 415 -7.59 -9.26 -4.66
CA SER A 415 -8.80 -8.48 -4.32
C SER A 415 -9.97 -9.29 -3.74
N ALA A 416 -9.84 -10.61 -3.59
CA ALA A 416 -10.91 -11.48 -3.10
C ALA A 416 -11.19 -11.40 -1.59
N SER A 417 -10.50 -10.56 -0.79
CA SER A 417 -10.77 -10.43 0.65
C SER A 417 -10.76 -8.97 1.16
N VAL A 418 -11.72 -8.67 2.05
CA VAL A 418 -12.08 -7.30 2.50
C VAL A 418 -11.00 -6.61 3.34
N SER A 419 -10.02 -7.33 3.92
CA SER A 419 -8.96 -6.71 4.75
C SER A 419 -7.77 -6.17 3.96
N ILE A 420 -7.74 -6.33 2.63
CA ILE A 420 -6.60 -6.00 1.76
C ILE A 420 -6.64 -4.57 1.21
N ASN A 421 -7.78 -3.87 1.31
CA ASN A 421 -7.93 -2.53 0.73
C ASN A 421 -6.96 -1.49 1.31
N SER A 422 -6.63 -1.57 2.61
CA SER A 422 -5.65 -0.65 3.22
C SER A 422 -4.23 -0.90 2.71
N GLU A 423 -3.81 -2.17 2.59
CA GLU A 423 -2.47 -2.52 2.10
C GLU A 423 -2.29 -2.13 0.62
N MET A 424 -3.35 -2.25 -0.19
CA MET A 424 -3.32 -1.86 -1.60
C MET A 424 -3.21 -0.34 -1.79
N GLU A 425 -3.86 0.46 -0.94
CA GLU A 425 -3.68 1.91 -0.96
C GLU A 425 -2.25 2.32 -0.55
N ASP A 426 -1.64 1.62 0.40
CA ASP A 426 -0.25 1.88 0.80
C ASP A 426 0.73 1.50 -0.33
N ILE A 427 0.50 0.38 -1.02
CA ILE A 427 1.26 -0.02 -2.22
C ILE A 427 1.13 1.04 -3.32
N ARG A 428 -0.08 1.54 -3.59
CA ARG A 428 -0.33 2.59 -4.59
C ARG A 428 0.41 3.88 -4.24
N LYS A 429 0.33 4.33 -2.99
CA LYS A 429 1.06 5.53 -2.52
C LYS A 429 2.57 5.37 -2.61
N ASN A 430 3.08 4.15 -2.37
CA ASN A 430 4.51 3.88 -2.55
C ASN A 430 4.90 3.93 -4.03
N LEU A 431 4.09 3.37 -4.94
CA LEU A 431 4.34 3.43 -6.38
C LEU A 431 4.32 4.86 -6.93
N GLN A 432 3.44 5.73 -6.42
CA GLN A 432 3.40 7.16 -6.80
C GLN A 432 4.73 7.89 -6.57
N LYS A 433 5.52 7.46 -5.58
CA LYS A 433 6.79 8.08 -5.19
C LYS A 433 8.00 7.48 -5.88
N ILE A 434 7.88 6.28 -6.47
CA ILE A 434 9.04 5.59 -7.07
C ILE A 434 9.22 6.12 -8.51
N PRO A 435 10.41 6.60 -8.90
CA PRO A 435 10.66 7.13 -10.22
C PRO A 435 10.97 6.00 -11.22
N PHE A 436 9.96 5.17 -11.53
CA PHE A 436 10.09 4.04 -12.46
C PHE A 436 9.37 4.27 -13.79
N ILE A 437 8.62 5.36 -13.95
CA ILE A 437 7.82 5.60 -15.17
C ILE A 437 8.75 6.17 -16.25
N PRO A 438 8.95 5.46 -17.38
CA PRO A 438 9.81 5.93 -18.45
C PRO A 438 9.11 7.04 -19.24
N LEU A 439 9.76 8.18 -19.36
CA LEU A 439 9.29 9.33 -20.12
C LEU A 439 9.80 9.30 -21.57
N SER A 440 9.12 10.01 -22.46
CA SER A 440 9.51 10.14 -23.87
C SER A 440 10.87 10.82 -24.08
N ASP A 441 11.37 11.58 -23.10
CA ASP A 441 12.72 12.17 -23.11
C ASP A 441 13.84 11.18 -22.76
N GLY A 442 13.49 9.91 -22.47
CA GLY A 442 14.42 8.85 -22.08
C GLY A 442 14.78 8.83 -20.59
N THR A 443 14.21 9.73 -19.79
CA THR A 443 14.37 9.75 -18.33
C THR A 443 13.29 8.93 -17.62
N TYR A 444 13.50 8.67 -16.33
CA TYR A 444 12.53 7.99 -15.47
C TYR A 444 12.04 8.95 -14.40
N SER A 445 10.75 8.92 -14.11
CA SER A 445 10.13 9.88 -13.20
C SER A 445 8.95 9.25 -12.44
N SER A 446 8.42 9.99 -11.47
CA SER A 446 7.37 9.58 -10.54
C SER A 446 6.14 10.49 -10.64
N VAL A 447 4.97 10.00 -10.24
CA VAL A 447 3.73 10.82 -10.24
C VAL A 447 3.82 11.93 -9.18
N ASP A 448 4.57 11.71 -8.09
CA ASP A 448 4.80 12.70 -7.02
C ASP A 448 5.58 13.94 -7.52
N GLU A 449 6.45 13.79 -8.52
CA GLU A 449 7.17 14.92 -9.14
C GLU A 449 6.25 15.82 -10.01
N GLY A 450 5.03 15.37 -10.33
CA GLY A 450 4.04 16.11 -11.12
C GLY A 450 3.32 15.26 -12.17
N THR A 451 2.35 15.86 -12.87
CA THR A 451 1.47 15.13 -13.80
C THR A 451 2.22 14.46 -14.93
N ILE A 452 2.00 13.15 -15.09
CA ILE A 452 2.48 12.34 -16.21
C ILE A 452 1.28 11.97 -17.09
N TRP A 453 1.47 12.08 -18.40
CA TRP A 453 0.44 11.85 -19.39
C TRP A 453 0.67 10.55 -20.15
N LEU A 454 -0.39 9.79 -20.35
CA LEU A 454 -0.40 8.63 -21.22
C LEU A 454 -1.03 9.00 -22.57
N GLN A 455 -0.29 8.80 -23.66
CA GLN A 455 -0.81 9.04 -25.00
C GLN A 455 -1.98 8.08 -25.28
N SER A 456 -3.10 8.63 -25.72
CA SER A 456 -4.27 7.86 -26.13
C SER A 456 -3.91 7.00 -27.34
N ASN A 457 -3.92 5.68 -27.19
CA ASN A 457 -3.93 4.78 -28.34
C ASN A 457 -5.23 5.03 -29.11
N ASN A 458 -5.12 5.71 -30.25
CA ASN A 458 -6.14 6.01 -31.25
C ASN A 458 -7.52 5.34 -31.06
N LEU A 459 -8.56 6.17 -30.85
CA LEU A 459 -9.83 6.09 -31.58
C LEU A 459 -10.88 7.16 -31.18
N ASN A 460 -10.73 7.92 -30.09
CA ASN A 460 -11.74 8.91 -29.68
C ASN A 460 -11.14 10.21 -29.12
N SER A 461 -10.81 11.15 -30.00
CA SER A 461 -10.96 12.59 -29.71
C SER A 461 -10.92 13.33 -31.04
N GLY A 462 -12.02 13.98 -31.42
CA GLY A 462 -12.22 14.68 -32.69
C GLY A 462 -11.40 15.95 -32.86
N PHE A 463 -10.09 15.88 -32.65
CA PHE A 463 -9.17 16.82 -33.27
C PHE A 463 -9.05 16.39 -34.73
N ASP A 464 -9.60 17.20 -35.64
CA ASP A 464 -9.42 17.04 -37.08
C ASP A 464 -7.94 16.76 -37.40
N GLU A 465 -7.70 15.88 -38.36
CA GLU A 465 -6.38 15.37 -38.77
C GLU A 465 -5.32 16.46 -39.09
N GLU A 466 -5.72 17.74 -39.14
CA GLU A 466 -4.87 18.88 -39.47
C GLU A 466 -4.06 19.47 -38.29
N HIS A 467 -4.38 19.22 -37.01
CA HIS A 467 -3.74 19.94 -35.87
C HIS A 467 -3.30 19.02 -34.72
N LYS A 468 -2.41 18.07 -35.00
CA LYS A 468 -1.79 17.23 -33.95
C LYS A 468 -0.95 18.07 -32.98
N ILE A 469 -0.88 17.66 -31.71
CA ILE A 469 0.05 18.23 -30.69
C ILE A 469 1.51 18.22 -31.20
N GLU A 470 1.85 17.31 -32.13
CA GLU A 470 3.13 17.24 -32.85
C GLU A 470 3.52 18.55 -33.56
N ALA A 471 2.57 19.44 -33.87
CA ALA A 471 2.84 20.78 -34.42
C ALA A 471 3.42 21.77 -33.38
N PHE A 472 3.50 21.38 -32.10
CA PHE A 472 3.99 22.18 -30.98
C PHE A 472 5.19 21.52 -30.29
N PRO A 473 6.39 21.62 -30.87
CA PRO A 473 7.56 20.88 -30.40
C PRO A 473 8.00 21.30 -28.99
N ASN A 474 7.86 22.57 -28.61
CA ASN A 474 8.28 23.01 -27.27
C ASN A 474 7.29 22.54 -26.20
N ILE A 475 5.99 22.51 -26.50
CA ILE A 475 4.98 21.89 -25.63
C ILE A 475 5.25 20.40 -25.47
N CYS A 476 5.47 19.68 -26.58
CA CYS A 476 5.78 18.24 -26.56
C CYS A 476 7.03 17.92 -25.73
N ALA A 477 8.08 18.73 -25.87
CA ALA A 477 9.32 18.57 -25.12
C ALA A 477 9.15 18.84 -23.61
N LYS A 478 8.16 19.66 -23.22
CA LYS A 478 7.90 19.99 -21.82
C LYS A 478 6.92 19.03 -21.14
N LEU A 479 6.01 18.43 -21.92
CA LEU A 479 5.04 17.46 -21.42
C LEU A 479 5.72 16.15 -21.03
N ARG A 480 5.52 15.75 -19.77
CA ARG A 480 5.99 14.46 -19.25
C ARG A 480 5.06 13.36 -19.74
N THR A 481 5.33 12.85 -20.94
CA THR A 481 4.56 11.76 -21.55
C THR A 481 5.26 10.42 -21.32
N VAL A 482 4.48 9.35 -21.09
CA VAL A 482 5.00 7.99 -20.99
C VAL A 482 5.59 7.56 -22.33
N SER A 483 6.79 6.98 -22.32
CA SER A 483 7.46 6.51 -23.53
C SER A 483 6.63 5.42 -24.24
N PRO A 484 6.32 5.59 -25.54
CA PRO A 484 5.61 4.58 -26.33
C PRO A 484 6.35 3.22 -26.39
N SER A 485 7.67 3.23 -26.15
CA SER A 485 8.50 2.03 -26.12
C SER A 485 8.13 1.04 -25.01
N LEU A 486 7.41 1.49 -23.96
CA LEU A 486 6.88 0.62 -22.92
C LEU A 486 5.83 -0.35 -23.47
N PHE A 487 5.11 0.07 -24.52
CA PHE A 487 4.02 -0.69 -25.13
C PHE A 487 4.47 -1.46 -26.39
N SER A 488 5.67 -1.19 -26.90
CA SER A 488 6.18 -1.77 -28.15
C SER A 488 6.81 -3.16 -27.98
N THR A 489 6.56 -3.86 -26.88
CA THR A 489 7.24 -5.11 -26.56
C THR A 489 6.71 -6.27 -27.39
N SER A 490 7.48 -6.60 -28.43
CA SER A 490 7.32 -7.76 -29.31
C SER A 490 7.63 -9.06 -28.57
N SER A 491 6.68 -10.01 -28.48
CA SER A 491 6.90 -11.47 -28.64
C SER A 491 5.64 -12.32 -28.32
N GLY A 492 4.44 -11.92 -28.79
CA GLY A 492 3.22 -12.69 -28.54
C GLY A 492 2.18 -12.50 -29.63
N THR A 493 1.24 -13.45 -29.72
CA THR A 493 0.04 -13.32 -30.55
C THR A 493 -0.66 -11.98 -30.26
N LEU A 494 -1.22 -11.34 -31.28
CA LEU A 494 -1.84 -10.00 -31.19
C LEU A 494 -2.83 -9.85 -30.02
N SER A 495 -3.50 -10.94 -29.61
CA SER A 495 -4.45 -10.97 -28.50
C SER A 495 -3.81 -10.88 -27.11
N LEU A 496 -2.68 -11.55 -26.86
CA LEU A 496 -1.99 -11.48 -25.57
C LEU A 496 -1.34 -10.10 -25.36
N ASN A 497 -0.89 -9.48 -26.44
CA ASN A 497 -0.30 -8.15 -26.39
C ASN A 497 -1.33 -7.08 -26.01
N MET A 498 -2.59 -7.21 -26.48
CA MET A 498 -3.68 -6.31 -26.09
C MET A 498 -4.02 -6.38 -24.59
N ILE A 499 -4.13 -7.59 -24.03
CA ILE A 499 -4.39 -7.75 -22.58
C ILE A 499 -3.22 -7.20 -21.75
N PHE A 500 -1.99 -7.44 -22.21
CA PHE A 500 -0.79 -6.96 -21.55
C PHE A 500 -0.69 -5.43 -21.54
N MET A 501 -1.02 -4.78 -22.65
CA MET A 501 -1.10 -3.31 -22.74
C MET A 501 -2.22 -2.72 -21.89
N ASP A 502 -3.38 -3.37 -21.83
CA ASP A 502 -4.50 -2.94 -20.98
C ASP A 502 -4.11 -3.02 -19.50
N ASN A 503 -3.49 -4.13 -19.05
CA ASN A 503 -2.99 -4.27 -17.68
C ASN A 503 -2.05 -3.13 -17.27
N ILE A 504 -1.10 -2.76 -18.14
CA ILE A 504 -0.16 -1.67 -17.89
C ILE A 504 -0.90 -0.33 -17.84
N THR A 505 -1.84 -0.10 -18.77
CA THR A 505 -2.64 1.13 -18.85
C THR A 505 -3.48 1.31 -17.59
N GLN A 506 -4.19 0.27 -17.16
CA GLN A 506 -4.99 0.26 -15.94
C GLN A 506 -4.15 0.47 -14.69
N LEU A 507 -2.96 -0.14 -14.61
CA LEU A 507 -2.04 0.08 -13.50
C LEU A 507 -1.57 1.54 -13.44
N LEU A 508 -1.11 2.10 -14.56
CA LEU A 508 -0.62 3.48 -14.63
C LEU A 508 -1.73 4.49 -14.28
N GLN A 509 -2.94 4.28 -14.81
CA GLN A 509 -4.12 5.08 -14.45
C GLN A 509 -4.46 4.94 -12.96
N GLY A 510 -4.40 3.73 -12.42
CA GLY A 510 -4.59 3.47 -10.99
C GLY A 510 -3.55 4.11 -10.07
N ILE A 511 -2.33 4.37 -10.57
CA ILE A 511 -1.28 5.09 -9.83
C ILE A 511 -1.46 6.61 -9.93
N GLY A 512 -2.17 7.11 -10.94
CA GLY A 512 -2.45 8.54 -11.14
C GLY A 512 -1.87 9.14 -12.42
N VAL A 513 -1.39 8.31 -13.36
CA VAL A 513 -1.06 8.76 -14.71
C VAL A 513 -2.34 9.10 -15.44
N GLN A 514 -2.43 10.32 -15.97
CA GLN A 514 -3.65 10.81 -16.61
C GLN A 514 -3.65 10.46 -18.10
N GLN A 515 -4.83 10.16 -18.65
CA GLN A 515 -4.97 10.04 -20.09
C GLN A 515 -4.83 11.43 -20.73
N LEU A 516 -4.07 11.51 -21.83
CA LEU A 516 -3.81 12.76 -22.53
C LEU A 516 -5.11 13.30 -23.17
N SER A 517 -5.73 14.28 -22.51
CA SER A 517 -6.79 15.12 -23.08
C SER A 517 -6.22 16.50 -23.40
N VAL A 518 -6.46 16.98 -24.62
CA VAL A 518 -6.03 18.32 -25.03
C VAL A 518 -6.61 19.39 -24.11
N HIS A 519 -7.86 19.21 -23.68
CA HIS A 519 -8.53 20.13 -22.76
C HIS A 519 -7.87 20.14 -21.38
N ASP A 520 -7.48 18.97 -20.86
CA ASP A 520 -6.80 18.88 -19.56
C ASP A 520 -5.37 19.42 -19.61
N ILE A 521 -4.66 19.32 -20.75
CA ILE A 521 -3.37 19.98 -20.94
C ILE A 521 -3.52 21.50 -20.80
N VAL A 522 -4.56 22.08 -21.41
CA VAL A 522 -4.82 23.52 -21.28
C VAL A 522 -5.04 23.88 -19.81
N LYS A 523 -5.89 23.12 -19.12
CA LYS A 523 -6.30 23.41 -17.74
C LYS A 523 -5.22 23.18 -16.69
N LEU A 524 -4.54 22.03 -16.75
CA LEU A 524 -3.61 21.57 -15.71
C LEU A 524 -2.16 21.95 -15.98
N HIS A 525 -1.77 22.19 -17.24
CA HIS A 525 -0.39 22.50 -17.60
C HIS A 525 -0.23 23.94 -18.12
N ILE A 526 -1.03 24.36 -19.09
CA ILE A 526 -0.83 25.63 -19.79
C ILE A 526 -1.30 26.82 -18.95
N LEU A 527 -2.53 26.80 -18.43
CA LEU A 527 -3.09 27.92 -17.65
C LEU A 527 -2.23 28.31 -16.43
N PRO A 528 -1.74 27.37 -15.60
CA PRO A 528 -0.83 27.72 -14.50
C PRO A 528 0.49 28.30 -15.00
N ALA A 529 1.06 27.73 -16.07
CA ALA A 529 2.36 28.15 -16.60
C ALA A 529 2.33 29.55 -17.25
N LEU A 530 1.18 29.99 -17.78
CA LEU A 530 1.04 31.29 -18.43
C LEU A 530 1.16 32.49 -17.49
N SER A 531 1.03 32.26 -16.18
CA SER A 531 1.19 33.30 -15.14
C SER A 531 2.62 33.41 -14.60
N ASP A 532 3.54 32.54 -15.00
CA ASP A 532 4.91 32.48 -14.48
C ASP A 532 5.87 33.39 -15.27
N GLU A 533 6.22 34.53 -14.68
CA GLU A 533 7.18 35.49 -15.25
C GLU A 533 8.58 34.89 -15.48
N THR A 534 8.99 33.90 -14.68
CA THR A 534 10.31 33.27 -14.82
C THR A 534 10.37 32.38 -16.05
N MET A 535 9.28 31.67 -16.35
CA MET A 535 9.14 30.88 -17.57
C MET A 535 9.03 31.76 -18.80
N ALA A 536 8.27 32.86 -18.71
CA ALA A 536 8.13 33.82 -19.79
C ALA A 536 9.47 34.41 -20.25
N ASN A 537 10.36 34.73 -19.30
CA ASN A 537 11.69 35.24 -19.60
C ASN A 537 12.68 34.18 -20.09
N ARG A 538 12.58 32.93 -19.62
CA ARG A 538 13.49 31.84 -20.02
C ARG A 538 13.17 31.23 -21.38
N ASN A 539 11.89 31.09 -21.73
CA ASN A 539 11.48 30.38 -22.91
C ASN A 539 10.34 31.10 -23.66
N ARG A 540 10.69 32.20 -24.33
CA ARG A 540 9.75 33.06 -25.06
C ARG A 540 8.90 32.29 -26.09
N MET A 541 9.49 31.33 -26.80
CA MET A 541 8.78 30.56 -27.83
C MET A 541 7.75 29.60 -27.24
N LEU A 542 8.03 29.00 -26.07
CA LEU A 542 7.08 28.12 -25.38
C LEU A 542 5.81 28.88 -24.96
N MET A 543 5.95 30.10 -24.46
CA MET A 543 4.80 30.95 -24.11
C MET A 543 3.96 31.31 -25.34
N VAL A 544 4.62 31.57 -26.47
CA VAL A 544 3.92 31.81 -27.74
C VAL A 544 3.16 30.57 -28.17
N GLU A 545 3.79 29.39 -28.14
CA GLU A 545 3.15 28.11 -28.44
C GLU A 545 1.96 27.83 -27.53
N TYR A 546 2.04 28.12 -26.23
CA TYR A 546 0.93 27.97 -25.29
C TYR A 546 -0.29 28.80 -25.68
N VAL A 547 -0.12 30.07 -26.02
CA VAL A 547 -1.22 30.93 -26.46
C VAL A 547 -1.79 30.45 -27.79
N CYS A 548 -0.94 30.08 -28.75
CA CYS A 548 -1.37 29.49 -30.03
C CYS A 548 -2.17 28.20 -29.83
N PHE A 549 -1.73 27.33 -28.93
CA PHE A 549 -2.38 26.06 -28.63
C PHE A 549 -3.78 26.26 -28.05
N VAL A 550 -3.94 27.19 -27.10
CA VAL A 550 -5.26 27.50 -26.52
C VAL A 550 -6.19 28.15 -27.55
N MET A 551 -5.68 29.08 -28.36
CA MET A 551 -6.47 29.71 -29.42
C MET A 551 -7.04 28.68 -30.39
N LEU A 552 -6.23 27.70 -30.81
CA LEU A 552 -6.69 26.64 -31.70
C LEU A 552 -7.64 25.69 -31.01
N HIS A 553 -7.37 25.32 -29.75
CA HIS A 553 -8.23 24.43 -28.97
C HIS A 553 -9.63 25.00 -28.75
N LEU A 554 -9.74 26.30 -28.44
CA LEU A 554 -11.04 26.97 -28.28
C LEU A 554 -11.81 27.14 -29.60
N ASN A 555 -11.10 27.13 -30.73
CA ASN A 555 -11.69 27.15 -32.06
C ASN A 555 -11.94 25.72 -32.62
N SER A 556 -11.57 24.67 -31.88
CA SER A 556 -11.79 23.27 -32.26
C SER A 556 -13.19 22.76 -31.87
N SER A 557 -13.57 21.60 -32.38
CA SER A 557 -14.80 20.86 -32.04
C SER A 557 -14.72 20.13 -30.68
N CYS A 558 -14.06 20.72 -29.68
CA CYS A 558 -13.96 20.16 -28.33
C CYS A 558 -15.29 20.28 -27.57
N SER A 559 -15.82 19.15 -27.07
CA SER A 559 -17.07 19.10 -26.29
C SER A 559 -17.00 19.92 -25.00
N ASP A 560 -15.87 19.84 -24.29
CA ASP A 560 -15.71 20.46 -22.97
C ASP A 560 -15.53 21.99 -23.07
N CYS A 561 -14.98 22.46 -24.21
CA CYS A 561 -14.91 23.88 -24.51
C CYS A 561 -16.28 24.54 -24.66
N PHE A 562 -17.33 23.79 -25.01
CA PHE A 562 -18.68 24.34 -25.13
C PHE A 562 -19.18 24.92 -23.79
N THR A 563 -18.79 24.31 -22.67
CA THR A 563 -19.18 24.76 -21.33
C THR A 563 -18.10 25.58 -20.63
N GLU A 564 -16.82 25.28 -20.85
CA GLU A 564 -15.72 25.89 -20.09
C GLU A 564 -15.00 27.04 -20.82
N SER A 565 -15.31 27.32 -22.10
CA SER A 565 -14.61 28.35 -22.88
C SER A 565 -14.61 29.74 -22.23
N ASP A 566 -15.74 30.18 -21.67
CA ASP A 566 -15.84 31.48 -20.99
C ASP A 566 -14.95 31.54 -19.74
N HIS A 567 -14.84 30.44 -18.99
CA HIS A 567 -13.94 30.35 -17.83
C HIS A 567 -12.48 30.41 -18.26
N ILE A 568 -12.10 29.66 -19.31
CA ILE A 568 -10.73 29.66 -19.85
C ILE A 568 -10.36 31.06 -20.34
N ILE A 569 -11.25 31.73 -21.08
CA ILE A 569 -11.05 33.10 -21.56
C ILE A 569 -10.93 34.09 -20.39
N SER A 570 -11.76 33.95 -19.37
CA SER A 570 -11.68 34.80 -18.16
C SER A 570 -10.35 34.61 -17.43
N GLU A 571 -9.88 33.37 -17.28
CA GLU A 571 -8.59 33.09 -16.64
C GLU A 571 -7.42 33.63 -17.47
N PHE A 572 -7.49 33.51 -18.80
CA PHE A 572 -6.53 34.15 -19.71
C PHE A 572 -6.50 35.66 -19.53
N ARG A 573 -7.66 36.30 -19.53
CA ARG A 573 -7.77 37.75 -19.34
C ARG A 573 -7.14 38.23 -18.04
N CYS A 574 -7.32 37.47 -16.95
CA CYS A 574 -6.89 37.87 -15.62
C CYS A 574 -5.44 37.52 -15.29
N LYS A 575 -4.87 36.44 -15.87
CA LYS A 575 -3.60 35.88 -15.40
C LYS A 575 -2.57 35.60 -16.49
N SER A 576 -2.93 35.65 -17.77
CA SER A 576 -1.99 35.27 -18.84
C SER A 576 -1.04 36.40 -19.19
N LEU A 577 0.24 36.04 -19.33
CA LEU A 577 1.28 36.92 -19.84
C LEU A 577 1.34 36.83 -21.37
N LEU A 578 0.91 37.89 -22.04
CA LEU A 578 0.98 38.04 -23.49
C LEU A 578 2.24 38.78 -23.91
N LEU A 579 2.83 38.35 -25.01
CA LEU A 579 3.99 39.01 -25.57
C LEU A 579 3.57 40.29 -26.31
N THR A 580 4.18 41.39 -25.89
CA THR A 580 3.99 42.72 -26.49
C THR A 580 5.32 43.28 -26.98
N ASN A 581 5.26 44.39 -27.71
CA ASN A 581 6.42 45.22 -28.05
C ASN A 581 7.25 45.66 -26.81
N CYS A 582 6.67 45.64 -25.61
CA CYS A 582 7.33 45.98 -24.35
C CYS A 582 7.57 44.75 -23.44
N GLY A 583 7.70 43.56 -24.03
CA GLY A 583 7.89 42.30 -23.31
C GLY A 583 6.57 41.66 -22.89
N PHE A 584 6.61 40.73 -21.93
CA PHE A 584 5.43 40.04 -21.46
C PHE A 584 4.60 40.91 -20.50
N LYS A 585 3.30 41.02 -20.79
CA LYS A 585 2.35 41.87 -20.05
C LYS A 585 1.01 41.16 -19.89
N CYS A 586 0.33 41.40 -18.76
CA CYS A 586 -0.99 40.85 -18.51
C CYS A 586 -2.09 41.85 -18.93
N PRO A 587 -3.13 41.42 -19.66
CA PRO A 587 -4.25 42.29 -20.06
C PRO A 587 -5.03 42.90 -18.89
N ALA A 588 -5.03 42.26 -17.72
CA ALA A 588 -5.72 42.77 -16.54
C ALA A 588 -4.94 43.89 -15.84
N ASP A 589 -3.61 43.83 -15.84
CA ASP A 589 -2.75 44.81 -15.17
C ASP A 589 -2.42 46.01 -16.07
N THR A 590 -2.27 45.75 -17.37
CA THR A 590 -1.87 46.74 -18.36
C THR A 590 -2.75 46.64 -19.59
N PRO A 591 -3.31 47.75 -20.09
CA PRO A 591 -4.03 47.76 -21.36
C PRO A 591 -3.11 47.34 -22.52
N ILE A 592 -3.59 46.44 -23.36
CA ILE A 592 -2.87 45.91 -24.52
C ILE A 592 -3.73 46.16 -25.77
N HIS A 593 -3.08 46.60 -26.84
CA HIS A 593 -3.75 47.05 -28.06
C HIS A 593 -3.32 46.27 -29.30
N PHE A 594 -4.16 46.25 -30.32
CA PHE A 594 -3.80 45.68 -31.62
C PHE A 594 -2.72 46.52 -32.32
N CYS A 595 -1.74 45.88 -32.94
CA CYS A 595 -0.83 46.56 -33.86
C CYS A 595 -1.41 46.60 -35.28
N THR A 596 -0.79 47.40 -36.15
CA THR A 596 -1.22 47.57 -37.56
C THR A 596 -1.29 46.25 -38.34
N GLY A 597 -0.46 45.26 -38.01
CA GLY A 597 -0.52 43.94 -38.68
C GLY A 597 -1.71 43.06 -38.29
N PHE A 598 -2.45 43.37 -37.21
CA PHE A 598 -3.76 42.78 -36.92
C PHE A 598 -4.92 43.57 -37.57
N GLY A 599 -4.60 44.57 -38.41
CA GLY A 599 -5.59 45.42 -39.07
C GLY A 599 -6.14 46.52 -38.17
N ASN A 600 -5.34 47.02 -37.21
CA ASN A 600 -5.72 48.22 -36.46
C ASN A 600 -5.71 49.44 -37.40
N PRO A 601 -6.82 50.18 -37.57
CA PRO A 601 -6.87 51.37 -38.41
C PRO A 601 -6.16 52.59 -37.79
N VAL A 602 -5.88 52.55 -36.48
CA VAL A 602 -5.21 53.61 -35.74
C VAL A 602 -3.71 53.34 -35.67
N THR A 603 -2.91 54.40 -35.65
CA THR A 603 -1.45 54.33 -35.40
C THR A 603 -1.14 55.02 -34.06
N PRO A 604 -1.26 54.30 -32.92
CA PRO A 604 -1.15 54.91 -31.60
C PRO A 604 0.24 55.50 -31.31
N LYS A 605 1.28 55.02 -32.00
CA LYS A 605 2.66 55.53 -31.90
C LYS A 605 2.76 57.03 -32.16
N LEU A 606 1.94 57.58 -33.07
CA LEU A 606 1.90 59.01 -33.37
C LEU A 606 1.49 59.84 -32.14
N LEU A 607 0.57 59.32 -31.32
CA LEU A 607 0.14 59.96 -30.08
C LEU A 607 1.11 59.68 -28.94
N ALA A 608 1.50 58.41 -28.78
CA ALA A 608 2.29 57.91 -27.66
C ALA A 608 3.72 58.47 -27.60
N ASP A 609 4.42 58.56 -28.74
CA ASP A 609 5.79 59.06 -28.83
C ASP A 609 5.90 60.53 -28.41
N CYS A 610 4.86 61.32 -28.66
CA CYS A 610 4.83 62.74 -28.33
C CYS A 610 4.62 63.02 -26.84
N VAL A 611 3.95 62.13 -26.13
CA VAL A 611 3.67 62.28 -24.69
C VAL A 611 4.54 61.37 -23.81
N ASN A 612 5.51 60.68 -24.41
CA ASN A 612 6.38 59.70 -23.75
C ASN A 612 5.58 58.63 -22.97
N MET A 613 4.43 58.23 -23.52
CA MET A 613 3.55 57.22 -22.95
C MET A 613 3.87 55.88 -23.60
N THR A 614 4.03 54.82 -22.81
CA THR A 614 4.29 53.48 -23.33
C THR A 614 3.00 52.86 -23.86
N TRP A 615 2.93 52.62 -25.17
CA TRP A 615 1.81 51.94 -25.80
C TRP A 615 2.12 50.45 -26.00
N HIS A 616 1.38 49.58 -25.30
CA HIS A 616 1.59 48.14 -25.36
C HIS A 616 0.82 47.56 -26.55
N GLU A 617 1.54 47.07 -27.55
CA GLU A 617 0.99 46.45 -28.75
C GLU A 617 1.26 44.94 -28.73
N VAL A 618 0.26 44.12 -29.08
CA VAL A 618 0.42 42.67 -29.24
C VAL A 618 1.47 42.38 -30.32
N ASP A 619 2.40 41.47 -30.02
CA ASP A 619 3.47 41.07 -30.93
C ASP A 619 2.92 40.30 -32.14
N LEU A 620 3.50 40.53 -33.32
CA LEU A 620 3.10 39.86 -34.58
C LEU A 620 3.49 38.38 -34.62
N ILE A 621 4.31 37.91 -33.67
CA ILE A 621 4.75 36.51 -33.63
C ILE A 621 3.59 35.51 -33.56
N TYR A 622 2.46 35.91 -32.96
CA TYR A 622 1.27 35.06 -32.88
C TYR A 622 0.62 34.82 -34.25
N LEU A 623 0.67 35.82 -35.14
CA LEU A 623 0.19 35.71 -36.52
C LEU A 623 1.19 34.95 -37.41
N SER A 624 2.48 35.20 -37.25
CA SER A 624 3.54 34.58 -38.07
C SER A 624 3.91 33.15 -37.66
N HIS A 625 3.25 32.58 -36.64
CA HIS A 625 3.49 31.21 -36.20
C HIS A 625 3.15 30.19 -37.30
N PRO A 626 3.96 29.13 -37.52
CA PRO A 626 3.77 28.15 -38.62
C PRO A 626 2.39 27.50 -38.68
N VAL A 627 1.73 27.37 -37.53
CA VAL A 627 0.40 26.75 -37.42
C VAL A 627 -0.70 27.57 -38.10
N ASN A 628 -0.45 28.85 -38.43
CA ASN A 628 -1.39 29.69 -39.16
C ASN A 628 -1.23 29.60 -40.69
N GLU A 629 -0.17 28.97 -41.22
CA GLU A 629 0.13 28.94 -42.66
C GLU A 629 -0.96 28.23 -43.49
N SER A 630 -1.70 27.30 -42.88
CA SER A 630 -2.81 26.57 -43.50
C SER A 630 -4.15 27.29 -43.45
N ALA A 631 -4.30 28.35 -42.63
CA ALA A 631 -5.59 28.97 -42.34
C ALA A 631 -5.77 30.32 -43.04
N SER A 632 -6.51 30.33 -44.15
CA SER A 632 -6.88 31.57 -44.89
C SER A 632 -7.67 32.60 -44.07
N SER A 633 -8.15 32.23 -42.88
CA SER A 633 -8.90 33.07 -41.93
C SER A 633 -8.17 33.31 -40.60
N ALA A 634 -6.87 32.98 -40.49
CA ALA A 634 -6.12 33.07 -39.23
C ALA A 634 -6.22 34.47 -38.58
N ALA A 635 -6.07 35.54 -39.36
CA ALA A 635 -6.13 36.91 -38.85
C ALA A 635 -7.48 37.24 -38.18
N VAL A 636 -8.60 36.80 -38.77
CA VAL A 636 -9.95 37.01 -38.20
C VAL A 636 -10.14 36.18 -36.93
N LYS A 637 -9.69 34.92 -36.92
CA LYS A 637 -9.77 34.06 -35.73
C LYS A 637 -8.95 34.61 -34.57
N TRP A 638 -7.73 35.11 -34.84
CA TRP A 638 -6.88 35.73 -33.83
C TRP A 638 -7.47 37.03 -33.29
N ARG A 639 -8.03 37.87 -34.17
CA ARG A 639 -8.69 39.10 -33.76
C ARG A 639 -9.86 38.82 -32.83
N ASN A 640 -10.76 37.91 -33.20
CA ASN A 640 -11.90 37.51 -32.36
C ASN A 640 -11.45 36.94 -31.00
N PHE A 641 -10.37 36.17 -30.96
CA PHE A 641 -9.83 35.61 -29.72
C PHE A 641 -9.26 36.71 -28.79
N PHE A 642 -8.44 37.61 -29.34
CA PHE A 642 -7.85 38.69 -28.56
C PHE A 642 -8.88 39.75 -28.11
N GLU A 643 -9.90 40.03 -28.91
CA GLU A 643 -11.03 40.88 -28.52
C GLU A 643 -11.77 40.30 -27.29
N LYS A 644 -11.99 38.97 -27.25
CA LYS A 644 -12.59 38.30 -26.09
C LYS A 644 -11.72 38.37 -24.83
N ILE A 645 -10.40 38.39 -24.98
CA ILE A 645 -9.44 38.56 -23.88
C ILE A 645 -9.39 40.01 -23.38
N GLY A 646 -9.88 40.97 -24.17
CA GLY A 646 -9.96 42.39 -23.79
C GLY A 646 -8.88 43.28 -24.42
N ILE A 647 -8.25 42.83 -25.50
CA ILE A 647 -7.37 43.65 -26.34
C ILE A 647 -8.22 44.55 -27.24
N THR A 648 -7.85 45.82 -27.35
CA THR A 648 -8.63 46.85 -28.04
C THR A 648 -7.86 47.51 -29.18
N ASP A 649 -8.56 48.14 -30.12
CA ASP A 649 -7.92 48.90 -31.21
C ASP A 649 -7.30 50.23 -30.70
N PHE A 650 -7.87 50.79 -29.64
CA PHE A 650 -7.41 52.03 -29.02
C PHE A 650 -7.77 52.04 -27.53
N VAL A 651 -7.83 53.19 -26.86
CA VAL A 651 -7.97 53.30 -25.39
C VAL A 651 -8.98 52.34 -24.79
N GLN A 652 -8.56 51.61 -23.77
CA GLN A 652 -9.38 50.64 -23.06
C GLN A 652 -10.38 51.38 -22.16
N ILE A 653 -11.63 50.94 -22.20
CA ILE A 653 -12.69 51.41 -21.30
C ILE A 653 -13.13 50.23 -20.43
N VAL A 654 -13.06 50.40 -19.13
CA VAL A 654 -13.36 49.39 -18.12
C VAL A 654 -14.67 49.75 -17.42
N GLN A 655 -15.50 48.75 -17.16
CA GLN A 655 -16.68 48.91 -16.32
C GLN A 655 -16.26 48.81 -14.85
N VAL A 656 -16.61 49.80 -14.04
CA VAL A 656 -16.26 49.85 -12.62
C VAL A 656 -17.51 49.95 -11.78
N ASP A 657 -17.59 49.13 -10.73
CA ASP A 657 -18.62 49.23 -9.71
C ASP A 657 -18.20 50.29 -8.68
N LYS A 658 -18.91 51.41 -8.64
CA LYS A 658 -18.65 52.54 -7.74
C LYS A 658 -19.72 52.70 -6.67
N SER A 659 -19.33 53.33 -5.57
CA SER A 659 -20.30 53.92 -4.63
C SER A 659 -20.84 55.23 -5.19
N VAL A 660 -22.08 55.57 -4.83
CA VAL A 660 -22.76 56.82 -5.21
C VAL A 660 -21.94 58.07 -4.83
N VAL A 661 -21.06 57.97 -3.83
CA VAL A 661 -20.22 59.07 -3.34
C VAL A 661 -19.10 59.44 -4.34
N ASP A 662 -18.62 58.46 -5.11
CA ASP A 662 -17.41 58.59 -5.95
C ASP A 662 -17.70 59.13 -7.36
N ILE A 663 -18.97 59.35 -7.71
CA ILE A 663 -19.38 59.85 -9.02
C ILE A 663 -19.14 61.37 -9.07
N GLY A 664 -18.57 61.91 -10.15
CA GLY A 664 -18.26 63.34 -10.27
C GLY A 664 -19.44 64.23 -10.68
N ASP A 665 -20.51 63.66 -11.24
CA ASP A 665 -21.63 64.41 -11.82
C ASP A 665 -22.46 65.13 -10.74
N ALA A 666 -22.37 66.46 -10.70
CA ALA A 666 -23.10 67.32 -9.77
C ALA A 666 -24.62 67.27 -9.97
N THR A 667 -25.07 67.07 -11.21
CA THR A 667 -26.48 66.91 -11.60
C THR A 667 -27.02 65.58 -11.07
N PHE A 668 -26.25 64.52 -11.24
CA PHE A 668 -26.57 63.20 -10.69
C PHE A 668 -26.64 63.20 -9.16
N LYS A 669 -25.64 63.81 -8.50
CA LYS A 669 -25.64 63.99 -7.04
C LYS A 669 -26.92 64.70 -6.63
N ARG A 670 -27.25 65.83 -7.25
CA ARG A 670 -28.44 66.63 -6.92
C ARG A 670 -29.75 65.85 -7.06
N VAL A 671 -29.89 65.03 -8.11
CA VAL A 671 -31.04 64.14 -8.30
C VAL A 671 -31.13 63.05 -7.21
N MET A 672 -29.99 62.52 -6.76
CA MET A 672 -29.92 61.55 -5.65
C MET A 672 -30.21 62.18 -4.28
N TRP A 673 -29.76 63.43 -4.05
CA TRP A 673 -30.09 64.24 -2.88
C TRP A 673 -31.60 64.54 -2.81
N ASP A 674 -32.20 64.97 -3.92
CA ASP A 674 -33.63 65.33 -3.98
C ASP A 674 -34.58 64.14 -3.80
N ARG A 675 -34.13 62.90 -4.11
CA ARG A 675 -34.93 61.68 -3.96
C ARG A 675 -34.66 60.89 -2.67
N GLY A 676 -33.78 61.36 -1.78
CA GLY A 676 -33.50 60.71 -0.50
C GLY A 676 -32.86 59.32 -0.61
N LEU A 677 -32.19 59.01 -1.73
CA LEU A 677 -31.70 57.66 -2.08
C LEU A 677 -30.21 57.43 -1.78
N ILE A 678 -29.57 58.27 -0.96
CA ILE A 678 -28.14 58.12 -0.63
C ILE A 678 -27.98 57.08 0.50
N SER A 679 -27.97 55.79 0.14
CA SER A 679 -27.38 54.76 1.00
C SER A 679 -26.03 54.32 0.44
N ALA A 680 -25.04 54.16 1.31
CA ALA A 680 -23.65 53.86 0.94
C ALA A 680 -23.45 52.47 0.29
N GLU A 681 -24.51 51.65 0.21
CA GLU A 681 -24.51 50.26 -0.27
C GLU A 681 -25.07 50.08 -1.70
N LEU A 682 -25.26 51.17 -2.45
CA LEU A 682 -25.78 51.11 -3.82
C LEU A 682 -24.65 50.86 -4.84
N LEU A 683 -24.76 49.75 -5.57
CA LEU A 683 -23.87 49.39 -6.68
C LEU A 683 -24.20 50.24 -7.91
N VAL A 684 -23.26 51.10 -8.32
CA VAL A 684 -23.36 51.90 -9.55
C VAL A 684 -22.39 51.37 -10.59
N LYS A 685 -22.90 51.06 -11.79
CA LYS A 685 -22.07 50.64 -12.92
C LYS A 685 -21.67 51.85 -13.74
N ASP A 686 -20.40 52.22 -13.68
CA ASP A 686 -19.78 53.33 -14.40
C ASP A 686 -18.77 52.83 -15.45
N TRP A 687 -18.43 53.68 -16.40
CA TRP A 687 -17.42 53.43 -17.42
C TRP A 687 -16.26 54.41 -17.27
N GLU A 688 -15.04 53.87 -17.20
CA GLU A 688 -13.81 54.64 -17.00
C GLU A 688 -12.73 54.24 -18.00
N SER A 689 -11.88 55.20 -18.36
CA SER A 689 -10.67 54.94 -19.12
C SER A 689 -9.49 55.67 -18.50
N PRO A 690 -8.64 54.98 -17.73
CA PRO A 690 -7.43 55.59 -17.17
C PRO A 690 -6.47 56.09 -18.27
N GLU A 691 -6.39 55.36 -19.39
CA GLU A 691 -5.56 55.74 -20.54
C GLU A 691 -5.99 57.06 -21.17
N ILE A 692 -7.30 57.30 -21.35
CA ILE A 692 -7.77 58.57 -21.92
C ILE A 692 -7.48 59.72 -20.95
N VAL A 693 -7.69 59.54 -19.64
CA VAL A 693 -7.42 60.59 -18.64
C VAL A 693 -5.94 60.96 -18.65
N GLN A 694 -5.05 59.96 -18.67
CA GLN A 694 -3.62 60.19 -18.75
C GLN A 694 -3.24 60.90 -20.06
N LEU A 695 -3.73 60.41 -21.20
CA LEU A 695 -3.45 60.99 -22.52
C LEU A 695 -3.90 62.46 -22.60
N LEU A 696 -5.12 62.78 -22.16
CA LEU A 696 -5.67 64.14 -22.13
C LEU A 696 -4.89 65.05 -21.17
N SER A 697 -4.47 64.54 -20.01
CA SER A 697 -3.66 65.30 -19.06
C SER A 697 -2.27 65.66 -19.60
N LEU A 698 -1.71 64.82 -20.47
CA LEU A 698 -0.41 65.05 -21.10
C LEU A 698 -0.53 65.95 -22.33
N LEU A 699 -1.58 65.79 -23.13
CA LEU A 699 -1.85 66.63 -24.29
C LEU A 699 -2.17 68.08 -23.90
N SER A 700 -2.97 68.29 -22.84
CA SER A 700 -3.27 69.64 -22.31
C SER A 700 -2.02 70.37 -21.79
N LYS A 701 -1.04 69.64 -21.23
CA LYS A 701 0.24 70.21 -20.78
C LYS A 701 1.26 70.41 -21.91
N GLY A 702 1.21 69.56 -22.93
CA GLY A 702 2.20 69.52 -24.02
C GLY A 702 1.90 70.48 -25.17
N GLY A 703 0.64 70.92 -25.36
CA GLY A 703 0.27 71.93 -26.36
C GLY A 703 0.45 71.51 -27.82
N ASN A 704 0.55 70.21 -28.13
CA ASN A 704 0.74 69.73 -29.50
C ASN A 704 -0.60 69.63 -30.26
N LEU A 705 -0.92 70.69 -31.01
CA LEU A 705 -2.18 70.85 -31.74
C LEU A 705 -2.44 69.75 -32.77
N GLU A 706 -1.41 69.21 -33.43
CA GLU A 706 -1.59 68.15 -34.44
C GLU A 706 -2.01 66.82 -33.81
N ASN A 707 -1.52 66.52 -32.60
CA ASN A 707 -1.94 65.32 -31.88
C ASN A 707 -3.35 65.45 -31.32
N CYS A 708 -3.75 66.64 -30.88
CA CYS A 708 -5.13 66.89 -30.46
C CYS A 708 -6.11 66.70 -31.63
N LYS A 709 -5.73 67.18 -32.83
CA LYS A 709 -6.50 66.93 -34.07
C LYS A 709 -6.58 65.44 -34.39
N TYR A 710 -5.45 64.74 -34.36
CA TYR A 710 -5.40 63.31 -34.63
C TYR A 710 -6.18 62.48 -33.59
N LEU A 711 -6.14 62.84 -32.31
CA LEU A 711 -6.95 62.19 -31.26
C LEU A 711 -8.46 62.34 -31.55
N LEU A 712 -8.89 63.51 -32.02
CA LEU A 712 -10.30 63.73 -32.38
C LEU A 712 -10.70 62.89 -33.61
N GLU A 713 -9.84 62.76 -34.62
CA GLU A 713 -10.07 61.87 -35.77
C GLU A 713 -10.17 60.40 -35.37
N VAL A 714 -9.28 59.94 -34.48
CA VAL A 714 -9.27 58.57 -33.97
C VAL A 714 -10.53 58.27 -33.15
N LEU A 715 -10.92 59.19 -32.26
CA LEU A 715 -12.13 59.03 -31.45
C LEU A 715 -13.39 58.99 -32.31
N ASP A 716 -13.49 59.81 -33.35
CA ASP A 716 -14.63 59.76 -34.28
C ASP A 716 -14.67 58.45 -35.07
N MET A 717 -13.53 58.03 -35.63
CA MET A 717 -13.42 56.79 -36.41
C MET A 717 -13.89 55.56 -35.62
N LEU A 718 -13.54 55.50 -34.34
CA LEU A 718 -13.88 54.36 -33.45
C LEU A 718 -15.15 54.61 -32.62
N TRP A 719 -15.80 55.76 -32.73
CA TRP A 719 -16.85 56.18 -31.80
C TRP A 719 -18.02 55.20 -31.79
N ASP A 720 -18.62 54.98 -32.96
CA ASP A 720 -19.83 54.20 -33.09
C ASP A 720 -19.59 52.72 -32.75
N ALA A 721 -18.42 52.19 -33.15
CA ALA A 721 -18.05 50.80 -32.94
C ALA A 721 -17.62 50.47 -31.50
N CYS A 722 -16.90 51.39 -30.82
CA CYS A 722 -16.20 51.06 -29.58
C CYS A 722 -16.67 51.83 -28.34
N TYR A 723 -17.28 53.01 -28.50
CA TYR A 723 -17.44 54.00 -27.42
C TYR A 723 -18.87 54.51 -27.20
N SER A 724 -19.70 54.55 -28.25
CA SER A 724 -21.07 55.10 -28.23
C SER A 724 -21.94 54.54 -27.09
N ASN A 725 -21.82 53.24 -26.84
CA ASN A 725 -22.53 52.47 -25.81
C ASN A 725 -21.99 52.62 -24.38
N LYS A 726 -20.87 53.34 -24.18
CA LYS A 726 -20.19 53.54 -22.89
C LYS A 726 -20.29 54.99 -22.38
N THR A 727 -21.15 55.78 -23.01
CA THR A 727 -21.39 57.19 -22.67
C THR A 727 -22.30 57.35 -21.43
N THR A 728 -23.09 56.33 -21.12
CA THR A 728 -24.03 56.34 -19.99
C THR A 728 -23.70 55.26 -18.96
N GLY A 729 -23.51 55.68 -17.71
CA GLY A 729 -23.51 54.80 -16.55
C GLY A 729 -24.94 54.52 -16.08
N HIS A 730 -25.14 53.43 -15.36
CA HIS A 730 -26.47 53.05 -14.86
C HIS A 730 -26.43 52.73 -13.37
N PHE A 731 -27.44 53.20 -12.63
CA PHE A 731 -27.66 52.77 -11.26
C PHE A 731 -28.97 51.99 -11.13
N TYR A 732 -28.96 50.96 -10.27
CA TYR A 732 -30.10 50.07 -10.05
C TYR A 732 -30.60 50.21 -8.61
N PRO A 733 -31.76 50.86 -8.38
CA PRO A 733 -32.38 50.85 -7.06
C PRO A 733 -32.91 49.44 -6.72
N LYS A 734 -32.89 49.06 -5.44
CA LYS A 734 -33.24 47.70 -4.92
C LYS A 734 -34.67 47.20 -5.25
N SER A 735 -35.51 47.96 -5.93
CA SER A 735 -36.88 47.56 -6.34
C SER A 735 -37.02 47.63 -7.86
N THR A 736 -37.18 46.46 -8.48
CA THR A 736 -37.55 46.17 -9.89
C THR A 736 -38.03 47.39 -10.70
N GLY A 737 -37.08 48.12 -11.28
CA GLY A 737 -37.32 49.24 -12.18
C GLY A 737 -36.06 49.50 -13.02
N ASP A 738 -36.27 49.99 -14.24
CA ASP A 738 -35.21 50.29 -15.21
C ASP A 738 -34.11 51.15 -14.58
N GLY A 739 -32.85 50.79 -14.87
CA GLY A 739 -31.68 51.51 -14.36
C GLY A 739 -31.73 52.97 -14.81
N HIS A 740 -31.51 53.89 -13.87
CA HIS A 740 -31.51 55.30 -14.17
C HIS A 740 -30.14 55.69 -14.78
N PRO A 741 -30.12 56.30 -15.98
CA PRO A 741 -28.87 56.63 -16.67
C PRO A 741 -28.25 57.92 -16.12
N PHE A 742 -26.92 57.98 -16.10
CA PHE A 742 -26.12 59.17 -15.82
C PHE A 742 -24.92 59.25 -16.78
N LYS A 743 -24.28 60.42 -16.90
CA LYS A 743 -23.08 60.55 -17.76
C LYS A 743 -21.92 59.78 -17.16
N SER A 744 -21.31 58.88 -17.93
CA SER A 744 -20.18 58.08 -17.46
C SER A 744 -18.95 58.93 -17.14
N THR A 745 -18.09 58.45 -16.23
CA THR A 745 -16.83 59.15 -15.92
C THR A 745 -15.93 59.27 -17.16
N PHE A 746 -15.99 58.31 -18.08
CA PHE A 746 -15.32 58.39 -19.38
C PHE A 746 -15.73 59.62 -20.20
N ILE A 747 -17.04 59.87 -20.38
CA ILE A 747 -17.50 61.01 -21.18
C ILE A 747 -17.24 62.34 -20.46
N CYS A 748 -17.36 62.36 -19.12
CA CYS A 748 -16.97 63.54 -18.33
C CYS A 748 -15.48 63.85 -18.49
N SER A 749 -14.62 62.83 -18.47
CA SER A 749 -13.16 63.01 -18.66
C SER A 749 -12.82 63.59 -20.02
N LEU A 750 -13.55 63.23 -21.07
CA LEU A 750 -13.40 63.85 -22.40
C LEU A 750 -13.83 65.31 -22.40
N CYS A 751 -14.98 65.63 -21.78
CA CYS A 751 -15.60 66.97 -21.83
C CYS A 751 -15.02 67.99 -20.84
N ASP A 752 -14.45 67.54 -19.73
CA ASP A 752 -13.99 68.37 -18.61
C ASP A 752 -12.48 68.69 -18.65
N VAL A 753 -11.81 68.39 -19.76
CA VAL A 753 -10.39 68.73 -19.99
C VAL A 753 -10.26 69.58 -21.26
N GLU A 754 -9.37 70.57 -21.25
CA GLU A 754 -9.04 71.39 -22.42
C GLU A 754 -8.07 70.64 -23.33
N TRP A 755 -8.55 70.16 -24.48
CA TRP A 755 -7.71 69.43 -25.42
C TRP A 755 -8.12 69.58 -26.89
N VAL A 756 -9.29 70.15 -27.20
CA VAL A 756 -9.78 70.26 -28.59
C VAL A 756 -9.38 71.60 -29.18
N VAL A 757 -8.91 71.58 -30.42
CA VAL A 757 -8.45 72.78 -31.15
C VAL A 757 -9.66 73.53 -31.73
N SER A 758 -9.66 74.86 -31.57
CA SER A 758 -10.70 75.75 -32.10
C SER A 758 -10.32 76.34 -33.47
N THR A 759 -11.31 76.73 -34.27
CA THR A 759 -11.08 77.55 -35.48
C THR A 759 -10.72 79.00 -35.18
N MET A 760 -10.90 79.46 -33.94
CA MET A 760 -10.75 80.87 -33.56
C MET A 760 -9.35 81.25 -33.10
N ASP A 761 -8.59 80.29 -32.54
CA ASP A 761 -7.27 80.53 -31.96
C ASP A 761 -6.39 79.27 -32.06
N THR A 762 -5.16 79.37 -31.56
CA THR A 762 -4.18 78.28 -31.52
C THR A 762 -4.14 77.57 -30.17
N ASP A 763 -5.16 77.75 -29.33
CA ASP A 763 -5.22 77.19 -27.98
C ASP A 763 -6.14 75.96 -27.96
N VAL A 764 -6.02 75.16 -26.90
CA VAL A 764 -6.90 74.01 -26.65
C VAL A 764 -8.05 74.45 -25.74
N HIS A 765 -9.26 73.98 -26.06
CA HIS A 765 -10.49 74.33 -25.35
C HIS A 765 -11.22 73.08 -24.85
N TYR A 766 -12.16 73.28 -23.93
CA TYR A 766 -13.09 72.23 -23.52
C TYR A 766 -14.02 71.85 -24.69
N PRO A 767 -14.25 70.55 -24.96
CA PRO A 767 -15.17 70.13 -26.02
C PRO A 767 -16.60 70.68 -25.87
N ARG A 768 -17.07 70.86 -24.62
CA ARG A 768 -18.39 71.45 -24.31
C ARG A 768 -18.52 72.93 -24.70
N ASP A 769 -17.40 73.61 -24.93
CA ASP A 769 -17.38 75.04 -25.23
C ASP A 769 -17.33 75.35 -26.72
N LEU A 770 -17.06 74.34 -27.54
CA LEU A 770 -16.94 74.41 -28.99
C LEU A 770 -18.23 73.94 -29.68
N PHE A 771 -18.41 74.31 -30.95
CA PHE A 771 -19.46 73.81 -31.81
C PHE A 771 -18.93 72.78 -32.79
N TYR A 772 -19.78 71.81 -33.15
CA TYR A 772 -19.45 70.83 -34.16
C TYR A 772 -19.38 71.50 -35.54
N ASP A 773 -18.29 71.28 -36.27
CA ASP A 773 -18.05 71.87 -37.58
C ASP A 773 -18.83 71.16 -38.70
N CYS A 774 -20.16 71.37 -38.76
CA CYS A 774 -20.99 70.90 -39.86
C CYS A 774 -21.69 72.04 -40.59
N GLU A 775 -22.05 71.79 -41.85
CA GLU A 775 -22.69 72.76 -42.73
C GLU A 775 -24.00 73.30 -42.12
N THR A 776 -24.77 72.45 -41.43
CA THR A 776 -25.99 72.84 -40.73
C THR A 776 -25.75 73.81 -39.59
N VAL A 777 -24.70 73.61 -38.78
CA VAL A 777 -24.36 74.50 -37.65
C VAL A 777 -23.73 75.80 -38.16
N ARG A 778 -22.89 75.73 -39.20
CA ARG A 778 -22.33 76.93 -39.87
C ARG A 778 -23.40 77.80 -40.51
N MET A 779 -24.46 77.22 -41.07
CA MET A 779 -25.61 77.98 -41.57
C MET A 779 -26.36 78.74 -40.48
N ILE A 780 -26.32 78.27 -39.23
CA ILE A 780 -27.04 78.88 -38.10
C ILE A 780 -26.16 79.90 -37.37
N LEU A 781 -24.89 79.58 -37.13
CA LEU A 781 -23.99 80.36 -36.27
C LEU A 781 -22.95 81.19 -37.04
N GLY A 782 -22.76 80.94 -38.34
CA GLY A 782 -21.81 81.66 -39.20
C GLY A 782 -20.33 81.37 -38.89
N ASP A 783 -19.40 82.01 -39.60
CA ASP A 783 -17.96 81.73 -39.49
C ASP A 783 -17.28 82.24 -38.20
N PHE A 784 -18.03 82.94 -37.33
CA PHE A 784 -17.51 83.57 -36.11
C PHE A 784 -17.69 82.75 -34.83
N ALA A 785 -18.27 81.55 -34.92
CA ALA A 785 -18.40 80.65 -33.78
C ALA A 785 -17.14 79.78 -33.61
N PRO A 786 -16.80 79.38 -32.38
CA PRO A 786 -15.66 78.50 -32.12
C PRO A 786 -15.99 77.06 -32.52
N TYR A 787 -15.49 76.61 -33.67
CA TYR A 787 -15.71 75.25 -34.17
C TYR A 787 -14.54 74.33 -33.81
N ALA A 788 -14.83 73.06 -33.53
CA ALA A 788 -13.80 72.04 -33.31
C ALA A 788 -13.07 71.66 -34.61
N VAL A 789 -11.74 71.49 -34.51
CA VAL A 789 -10.84 71.13 -35.63
C VAL A 789 -10.15 69.80 -35.32
N PRO A 790 -10.06 68.86 -36.28
CA PRO A 790 -10.40 68.96 -37.71
C PRO A 790 -11.89 68.76 -37.99
N LYS A 791 -12.32 69.14 -39.20
CA LYS A 791 -13.68 68.90 -39.69
C LYS A 791 -13.90 67.40 -39.84
N VAL A 792 -14.62 66.83 -38.89
CA VAL A 792 -14.85 65.40 -38.81
C VAL A 792 -15.91 64.96 -39.85
N PRO A 793 -15.62 64.00 -40.75
CA PRO A 793 -16.53 63.60 -41.82
C PRO A 793 -17.56 62.57 -41.33
N ASN A 794 -18.72 63.01 -40.84
CA ASN A 794 -19.76 62.08 -40.40
C ASN A 794 -20.74 61.73 -41.53
N HIS A 795 -20.64 60.51 -42.08
CA HIS A 795 -21.47 60.04 -43.20
C HIS A 795 -22.79 59.35 -42.82
N ASN A 796 -23.12 59.13 -41.53
CA ASN A 796 -24.25 58.26 -41.16
C ASN A 796 -25.20 58.73 -40.04
N ARG A 797 -25.29 60.03 -39.74
CA ARG A 797 -26.33 60.56 -38.84
C ARG A 797 -27.54 61.11 -39.59
N GLN A 798 -28.22 60.25 -40.35
CA GLN A 798 -29.59 60.51 -40.84
C GLN A 798 -30.51 59.42 -40.30
N THR A 799 -30.85 59.48 -39.00
CA THR A 799 -32.11 58.99 -38.38
C THR A 799 -31.86 58.75 -36.90
N ASP A 800 -31.97 59.79 -36.08
CA ASP A 800 -32.75 59.70 -34.84
C ASP A 800 -32.83 61.06 -34.15
N LYS A 801 -34.05 61.41 -33.75
CA LYS A 801 -34.35 62.62 -32.99
C LYS A 801 -33.85 62.45 -31.56
N THR A 802 -32.57 62.67 -31.30
CA THR A 802 -32.01 63.00 -29.98
C THR A 802 -30.56 63.46 -30.16
N LEU A 803 -30.35 64.77 -30.19
CA LEU A 803 -29.07 65.43 -30.43
C LEU A 803 -28.22 65.60 -29.15
N GLU A 804 -28.40 64.74 -28.14
CA GLU A 804 -27.75 64.89 -26.82
C GLU A 804 -26.40 64.16 -26.67
N ASN A 805 -26.02 63.26 -27.60
CA ASN A 805 -24.88 62.34 -27.40
C ASN A 805 -23.71 62.50 -28.40
N GLY A 806 -23.54 63.69 -29.00
CA GLY A 806 -22.28 64.03 -29.69
C GLY A 806 -21.20 64.44 -28.68
N ILE A 807 -19.93 64.12 -28.96
CA ILE A 807 -18.74 64.58 -28.20
C ILE A 807 -18.78 66.11 -27.97
N ILE A 808 -19.50 66.82 -28.84
CA ILE A 808 -19.74 68.25 -28.77
C ILE A 808 -21.25 68.46 -28.60
N ILE A 809 -21.65 68.76 -27.37
CA ILE A 809 -23.04 69.11 -27.02
C ILE A 809 -23.26 70.56 -27.48
N PRO A 810 -24.29 70.86 -28.29
CA PRO A 810 -24.59 72.25 -28.62
C PRO A 810 -24.97 73.01 -27.33
N LYS A 811 -24.30 74.14 -27.08
CA LYS A 811 -24.73 75.10 -26.03
C LYS A 811 -26.22 75.44 -26.25
N GLN A 812 -27.03 75.24 -25.22
CA GLN A 812 -28.44 75.69 -25.18
C GLN A 812 -28.53 77.21 -25.21
#